data_AF-A0A1V5M998-F1
#
_entry.id   AF-A0A1V5M998-F1
#
_cell.length_a   1.000
_cell.length_b   1.000
_cell.length_c   1.000
_cell.angle_alpha   90.00
_cell.angle_beta   90.00
_cell.angle_gamma   90.00
#
_symmetry.space_group_name_H-M   'P 1'
#
loop_
_entity.id
_entity.type
_entity.pdbx_description
1 polymer ?
#
loop_
_entity_poly.entity_id
_entity_poly.type
_entity_poly.pdbx_seq_one_letter_code
_entity_poly.pdbx_strand_id
1 'polypeptide(L)'
;MNRLNIQNKALTAGSLILLMQGGFLSSPASSAERSKTNLNLASATTGGISQKDGRKSFLNAEGSGTLKALDKEGKEEGSCPLKHTAVTADIAGYIARVTVKQTFTNPFTKKIEAVYTFPLSENGAVDEMLMKIGSRTIHGTIKKREEARQIYEDARQRGYAASLLEQERSNIFTQSVANIEPGKDIEVTISYIETLPFDGGKYTFTFPTVVGPRFMGSGLGPDSAPVPDASRISPPLAAVGERAGHDISIDINLDAGMGLSNLNSALHQVNIEKRGESKAHVNLVDQKTIPNKDFVLSWNVAQEQIKSGYLTYKQKADKDGYFTLMVMPPKRVTAQNTAPKELIFVIDCSGSQSGAPLQKAKDAMLYMLEHMNANDTFQIITFNNSVEQFPDKPEQAGQDLKQKARDFIEKLQARGGTWMAPAVEKACSLANDAHRLRIITFMTDGYVGNDFEILGLVKKMRGNSRWFPFGTGNSVNRMLIDGMAKEGGGEAEYVLLNSSAETVGKKFYERIGSPVLTDVKLSFSDGLEVKDVYPREVSDVYAERPLYFKGRYTAPRAGTITLTGYQAGKPYSQTIKVDFPNESKENKGVPSLWARAKVDRLMSEDWFGAQQGQVNKELKEEIVDTALKHHIMTKYTSFVAVDDSIKTKGEPGEKVNVPVEMPDGVSREAIFGRGNMNRPTAAPVRAKLMNLTNFAYSNFGNANLGSVNYGGAAAGVGIPGGFMTQNISGVQTRQMQSFKKRESDRKDQESSAAEASPIDKGQAKDKDQNLVLTIKIKTATLTAKNKKALKALGATIISQGKEIKLSLPASKLKELAKLDFIVSVKLIEKE
;
A
#
# COMPACT_ATOMS: atom_id res chain seq x y z
N MET A 1 -52.78 -19.26 22.67
CA MET A 1 -54.12 -19.64 22.19
C MET A 1 -54.54 -18.70 21.07
N ASN A 2 -55.63 -19.03 20.36
CA ASN A 2 -56.29 -18.27 19.29
C ASN A 2 -55.48 -18.00 18.01
N ARG A 3 -55.80 -18.79 16.98
CA ARG A 3 -55.62 -18.43 15.56
C ARG A 3 -56.62 -17.33 15.18
N LEU A 4 -56.39 -16.66 14.05
CA LEU A 4 -57.47 -16.31 13.14
C LEU A 4 -57.03 -16.48 11.68
N ASN A 5 -57.86 -17.17 10.89
CA ASN A 5 -57.77 -17.17 9.43
C ASN A 5 -58.52 -15.95 8.87
N ILE A 6 -58.21 -15.58 7.63
CA ILE A 6 -59.22 -15.29 6.59
C ILE A 6 -58.61 -15.56 5.22
N GLN A 7 -59.42 -15.96 4.25
CA GLN A 7 -59.01 -16.46 2.94
C GLN A 7 -59.94 -15.91 1.84
N ASN A 8 -59.44 -15.85 0.60
CA ASN A 8 -60.21 -15.60 -0.65
C ASN A 8 -60.75 -14.15 -0.81
N LYS A 9 -60.93 -13.60 -2.02
CA LYS A 9 -61.24 -14.22 -3.32
C LYS A 9 -60.42 -13.67 -4.50
N ALA A 10 -60.49 -14.38 -5.63
CA ALA A 10 -59.97 -13.98 -6.94
C ALA A 10 -61.00 -13.20 -7.78
N LEU A 11 -60.52 -12.64 -8.91
CA LEU A 11 -61.32 -12.12 -10.03
C LEU A 11 -60.59 -12.45 -11.35
N THR A 12 -61.32 -12.47 -12.48
CA THR A 12 -60.93 -13.24 -13.68
C THR A 12 -61.27 -12.50 -15.00
N ALA A 13 -60.73 -13.01 -16.13
CA ALA A 13 -60.96 -12.61 -17.53
C ALA A 13 -60.23 -11.32 -18.03
N GLY A 14 -59.87 -11.19 -19.33
CA GLY A 14 -59.96 -12.19 -20.40
C GLY A 14 -59.41 -11.78 -21.79
N SER A 15 -58.89 -12.79 -22.51
CA SER A 15 -58.68 -13.00 -23.97
C SER A 15 -58.65 -11.88 -25.05
N LEU A 16 -57.53 -11.82 -25.80
CA LEU A 16 -57.42 -11.82 -27.30
C LEU A 16 -55.89 -11.95 -27.63
N ILE A 17 -55.31 -12.84 -28.45
CA ILE A 17 -55.60 -13.51 -29.75
C ILE A 17 -55.23 -12.69 -31.00
N LEU A 18 -53.98 -12.83 -31.47
CA LEU A 18 -53.57 -13.07 -32.87
C LEU A 18 -52.10 -13.59 -32.84
N LEU A 19 -51.64 -14.76 -33.32
CA LEU A 19 -51.79 -15.59 -34.54
C LEU A 19 -50.94 -15.18 -35.78
N MET A 20 -49.72 -15.74 -35.87
CA MET A 20 -49.07 -16.31 -37.08
C MET A 20 -47.80 -17.09 -36.66
N GLN A 21 -47.19 -17.96 -37.49
CA GLN A 21 -47.65 -19.30 -37.92
C GLN A 21 -46.45 -20.08 -38.49
N GLY A 22 -46.51 -21.43 -38.50
CA GLY A 22 -45.43 -22.33 -38.96
C GLY A 22 -44.39 -22.64 -37.86
N GLY A 23 -43.97 -23.89 -37.60
CA GLY A 23 -44.11 -25.16 -38.35
C GLY A 23 -42.71 -25.68 -38.71
N PHE A 24 -42.32 -26.95 -38.52
CA PHE A 24 -43.07 -28.18 -38.28
C PHE A 24 -42.42 -29.09 -37.20
N LEU A 25 -43.25 -30.03 -36.70
CA LEU A 25 -43.02 -31.43 -36.29
C LEU A 25 -41.63 -32.08 -36.58
N SER A 26 -41.16 -33.11 -35.85
CA SER A 26 -41.84 -34.09 -34.98
C SER A 26 -40.96 -34.69 -33.85
N SER A 27 -41.59 -35.47 -32.96
CA SER A 27 -40.97 -36.48 -32.08
C SER A 27 -41.76 -37.80 -32.26
N PRO A 28 -41.22 -38.99 -31.89
CA PRO A 28 -41.50 -39.49 -30.53
C PRO A 28 -40.38 -40.32 -29.86
N ALA A 29 -40.62 -40.61 -28.59
CA ALA A 29 -39.79 -41.30 -27.59
C ALA A 29 -39.40 -42.77 -27.88
N SER A 30 -38.41 -43.25 -27.10
CA SER A 30 -38.35 -44.63 -26.59
C SER A 30 -37.62 -44.67 -25.22
N SER A 31 -37.79 -45.75 -24.46
CA SER A 31 -37.42 -45.85 -23.03
C SER A 31 -36.67 -47.15 -22.68
N ALA A 32 -35.71 -47.09 -21.74
CA ALA A 32 -35.13 -48.27 -21.08
C ALA A 32 -34.57 -47.93 -19.68
N GLU A 33 -34.33 -48.96 -18.85
CA GLU A 33 -34.08 -48.86 -17.40
C GLU A 33 -32.62 -49.15 -16.96
N ARG A 34 -32.28 -48.68 -15.74
CA ARG A 34 -31.34 -49.24 -14.73
C ARG A 34 -29.95 -49.76 -15.17
N SER A 35 -28.90 -49.26 -14.50
CA SER A 35 -28.24 -50.02 -13.41
C SER A 35 -27.28 -49.14 -12.59
N LYS A 36 -26.66 -49.70 -11.54
CA LYS A 36 -25.66 -49.07 -10.67
C LYS A 36 -24.25 -49.65 -10.90
N THR A 37 -23.26 -48.96 -10.33
CA THR A 37 -22.05 -49.49 -9.64
C THR A 37 -20.70 -49.19 -10.31
N ASN A 38 -19.76 -48.81 -9.45
CA ASN A 38 -18.36 -48.45 -9.65
C ASN A 38 -17.54 -49.49 -10.44
N LEU A 39 -16.41 -49.05 -11.01
CA LEU A 39 -15.09 -49.57 -10.59
C LEU A 39 -13.94 -48.60 -10.93
N ASN A 40 -12.80 -48.78 -10.26
CA ASN A 40 -11.53 -48.12 -10.55
C ASN A 40 -10.80 -48.79 -11.72
N LEU A 41 -9.82 -48.10 -12.32
CA LEU A 41 -8.63 -48.77 -12.84
C LEU A 41 -7.40 -47.86 -12.68
N ALA A 42 -6.22 -48.46 -12.47
CA ALA A 42 -4.97 -47.75 -12.21
C ALA A 42 -3.84 -48.24 -13.12
N SER A 43 -2.95 -47.31 -13.49
CA SER A 43 -1.53 -47.47 -13.85
C SER A 43 -1.03 -48.76 -14.54
N ALA A 44 -0.43 -48.59 -15.72
CA ALA A 44 0.73 -49.39 -16.13
C ALA A 44 1.70 -48.56 -17.00
N THR A 45 2.99 -48.66 -16.72
CA THR A 45 4.10 -48.26 -17.61
C THR A 45 4.29 -49.36 -18.68
N THR A 46 5.12 -49.27 -19.73
CA THR A 46 6.55 -48.91 -19.75
C THR A 46 7.05 -48.82 -21.20
N GLY A 47 8.08 -48.02 -21.49
CA GLY A 47 8.83 -48.08 -22.74
C GLY A 47 9.66 -46.81 -22.96
N GLY A 48 10.98 -46.94 -23.13
CA GLY A 48 11.88 -45.78 -23.27
C GLY A 48 13.03 -46.03 -24.24
N ILE A 49 13.48 -44.98 -24.91
CA ILE A 49 14.70 -44.92 -25.71
C ILE A 49 15.47 -43.65 -25.30
N SER A 50 16.80 -43.75 -25.25
CA SER A 50 17.69 -42.68 -24.79
C SER A 50 18.44 -42.02 -25.95
N GLN A 51 18.39 -40.69 -26.04
CA GLN A 51 19.49 -39.89 -26.58
C GLN A 51 19.85 -38.74 -25.63
N LYS A 52 21.13 -38.37 -25.61
CA LYS A 52 21.68 -37.31 -24.77
C LYS A 52 21.77 -36.00 -25.56
N ASP A 53 21.31 -34.90 -24.98
CA ASP A 53 22.04 -33.63 -25.09
C ASP A 53 21.86 -32.79 -23.81
N GLY A 54 22.82 -31.91 -23.51
CA GLY A 54 23.05 -31.34 -22.20
C GLY A 54 22.55 -29.92 -22.00
N ARG A 55 21.26 -29.75 -21.67
CA ARG A 55 20.73 -28.51 -21.05
C ARG A 55 19.71 -28.82 -19.95
N LYS A 56 20.15 -28.87 -18.69
CA LYS A 56 19.23 -28.91 -17.55
C LYS A 56 18.63 -27.51 -17.32
N SER A 57 17.31 -27.41 -17.46
CA SER A 57 16.53 -26.24 -17.05
C SER A 57 16.50 -26.11 -15.53
N PHE A 58 16.94 -24.96 -15.01
CA PHE A 58 16.80 -24.61 -13.58
C PHE A 58 15.40 -24.05 -13.29
N LEU A 59 14.39 -24.91 -13.46
CA LEU A 59 13.00 -24.66 -13.03
C LEU A 59 12.48 -25.94 -12.35
N ASN A 60 11.57 -25.77 -11.39
CA ASN A 60 11.01 -26.81 -10.52
C ASN A 60 12.04 -27.44 -9.55
N ALA A 61 12.43 -26.67 -8.53
CA ALA A 61 12.90 -27.19 -7.26
C ALA A 61 12.01 -26.61 -6.15
N GLU A 62 10.97 -27.36 -5.77
CA GLU A 62 10.15 -27.02 -4.61
C GLU A 62 10.99 -27.21 -3.34
N GLY A 63 11.14 -26.15 -2.54
CA GLY A 63 12.03 -26.14 -1.38
C GLY A 63 11.50 -26.97 -0.22
N SER A 64 12.00 -28.21 -0.07
CA SER A 64 11.67 -29.10 1.04
C SER A 64 12.43 -28.79 2.34
N GLY A 65 13.26 -27.73 2.36
CA GLY A 65 14.02 -27.30 3.53
C GLY A 65 13.28 -26.27 4.38
N THR A 66 12.96 -26.60 5.62
CA THR A 66 12.59 -25.62 6.66
C THR A 66 13.82 -24.80 7.06
N LEU A 67 13.71 -23.48 7.17
CA LEU A 67 14.75 -22.62 7.75
C LEU A 67 15.10 -23.07 9.17
N LYS A 68 16.38 -23.35 9.41
CA LYS A 68 16.93 -23.75 10.72
C LYS A 68 17.98 -22.75 11.18
N ALA A 69 17.91 -22.34 12.44
CA ALA A 69 19.05 -21.71 13.09
C ALA A 69 20.12 -22.75 13.39
N LEU A 70 21.39 -22.36 13.23
CA LEU A 70 22.53 -23.13 13.68
C LEU A 70 23.19 -22.40 14.86
N ASP A 71 23.68 -23.15 15.85
CA ASP A 71 24.53 -22.63 16.90
C ASP A 71 25.93 -22.22 16.35
N LYS A 72 26.81 -21.72 17.22
CA LYS A 72 28.15 -21.24 16.80
C LYS A 72 29.06 -22.38 16.35
N GLU A 73 28.69 -23.59 16.74
CA GLU A 73 29.37 -24.86 16.47
C GLU A 73 28.81 -25.53 15.19
N GLY A 74 27.80 -24.94 14.55
CA GLY A 74 27.22 -25.36 13.27
C GLY A 74 26.12 -26.42 13.38
N LYS A 75 25.61 -26.68 14.58
CA LYS A 75 24.57 -27.67 14.88
C LYS A 75 23.19 -27.00 14.96
N GLU A 76 22.15 -27.73 14.55
CA GLU A 76 20.77 -27.21 14.51
C GLU A 76 20.26 -26.83 15.92
N GLU A 77 19.98 -25.54 16.14
CA GLU A 77 19.52 -25.00 17.43
C GLU A 77 17.99 -24.85 17.49
N GLY A 78 17.30 -24.68 16.34
CA GLY A 78 15.85 -24.60 16.27
C GLY A 78 15.30 -24.14 14.90
N SER A 79 13.98 -24.20 14.73
CA SER A 79 13.27 -23.72 13.54
C SER A 79 12.88 -22.24 13.62
N CYS A 80 12.09 -21.76 12.65
CA CYS A 80 11.33 -20.52 12.81
C CYS A 80 10.45 -20.53 14.09
N PRO A 81 10.34 -19.40 14.84
CA PRO A 81 9.47 -19.30 16.02
C PRO A 81 7.96 -19.31 15.72
N LEU A 82 7.53 -18.80 14.56
CA LEU A 82 6.14 -18.92 14.15
C LEU A 82 5.90 -20.33 13.60
N LYS A 83 4.91 -21.03 14.15
CA LYS A 83 4.61 -22.43 13.84
C LYS A 83 3.45 -22.55 12.86
N HIS A 84 2.36 -21.82 13.10
CA HIS A 84 1.14 -21.87 12.30
C HIS A 84 0.38 -20.54 12.37
N THR A 85 -0.31 -20.18 11.28
CA THR A 85 -1.37 -19.16 11.28
C THR A 85 -2.69 -19.79 10.87
N ALA A 86 -3.68 -19.78 11.76
CA ALA A 86 -5.05 -20.18 11.45
C ALA A 86 -5.93 -18.93 11.23
N VAL A 87 -6.69 -18.91 10.14
CA VAL A 87 -7.61 -17.83 9.79
C VAL A 87 -9.03 -18.38 9.76
N THR A 88 -9.93 -17.77 10.53
CA THR A 88 -11.37 -18.04 10.47
C THR A 88 -12.10 -16.78 10.03
N ALA A 89 -12.95 -16.87 9.00
CA ALA A 89 -13.76 -15.75 8.53
C ALA A 89 -15.26 -16.09 8.55
N ASP A 90 -16.03 -15.37 9.36
CA ASP A 90 -17.49 -15.42 9.36
C ASP A 90 -18.02 -14.27 8.50
N ILE A 91 -18.59 -14.61 7.34
CA ILE A 91 -19.07 -13.64 6.33
C ILE A 91 -20.60 -13.61 6.36
N ALA A 92 -21.16 -12.43 6.58
CA ALA A 92 -22.60 -12.14 6.57
C ALA A 92 -22.91 -11.05 5.54
N GLY A 93 -23.43 -11.45 4.38
CA GLY A 93 -23.72 -10.56 3.26
C GLY A 93 -22.46 -9.87 2.72
N TYR A 94 -22.29 -8.59 3.04
CA TYR A 94 -21.15 -7.76 2.64
C TYR A 94 -20.14 -7.49 3.77
N ILE A 95 -20.31 -8.09 4.95
CA ILE A 95 -19.45 -7.87 6.13
C ILE A 95 -18.73 -9.17 6.47
N ALA A 96 -17.43 -9.09 6.77
CA ALA A 96 -16.67 -10.21 7.32
C ALA A 96 -16.14 -9.89 8.72
N ARG A 97 -16.33 -10.81 9.66
CA ARG A 97 -15.57 -10.86 10.93
C ARG A 97 -14.46 -11.89 10.74
N VAL A 98 -13.21 -11.45 10.81
CA VAL A 98 -12.04 -12.30 10.59
C VAL A 98 -11.26 -12.42 11.89
N THR A 99 -10.88 -13.66 12.23
CA THR A 99 -10.09 -14.01 13.40
C THR A 99 -8.80 -14.67 12.91
N VAL A 100 -7.65 -14.08 13.25
CA VAL A 100 -6.32 -14.56 12.88
C VAL A 100 -5.61 -15.03 14.15
N LYS A 101 -5.25 -16.32 14.18
CA LYS A 101 -4.59 -16.98 15.30
C LYS A 101 -3.18 -17.39 14.91
N GLN A 102 -2.18 -16.82 15.58
CA GLN A 102 -0.76 -17.08 15.37
C GLN A 102 -0.21 -17.87 16.55
N THR A 103 0.31 -19.07 16.29
CA THR A 103 0.95 -19.91 17.30
C THR A 103 2.47 -19.74 17.23
N PHE A 104 3.05 -19.12 18.25
CA PHE A 104 4.49 -18.99 18.42
C PHE A 104 5.00 -20.10 19.35
N THR A 105 6.00 -20.84 18.90
CA THR A 105 6.75 -21.81 19.71
C THR A 105 8.17 -21.31 19.87
N ASN A 106 8.80 -21.56 21.03
CA ASN A 106 10.24 -21.40 21.15
C ASN A 106 10.95 -22.76 20.92
N PRO A 107 11.62 -22.98 19.78
CA PRO A 107 12.37 -24.21 19.51
C PRO A 107 13.78 -24.23 20.12
N PHE A 108 14.28 -23.10 20.62
CA PHE A 108 15.67 -22.95 21.07
C PHE A 108 15.86 -23.31 22.55
N THR A 109 17.13 -23.50 22.94
CA THR A 109 17.51 -23.81 24.32
C THR A 109 17.41 -22.62 25.29
N LYS A 110 17.33 -21.40 24.75
CA LYS A 110 17.20 -20.13 25.51
C LYS A 110 15.82 -19.52 25.35
N LYS A 111 15.42 -18.68 26.29
CA LYS A 111 14.21 -17.83 26.20
C LYS A 111 14.35 -16.81 25.05
N ILE A 112 13.26 -16.52 24.33
CA ILE A 112 13.27 -15.59 23.19
C ILE A 112 12.21 -14.49 23.26
N GLU A 113 12.42 -13.46 22.45
CA GLU A 113 11.42 -12.48 21.99
C GLU A 113 11.19 -12.72 20.50
N ALA A 114 10.01 -13.23 20.09
CA ALA A 114 9.68 -13.46 18.69
C ALA A 114 9.01 -12.20 18.09
N VAL A 115 9.47 -11.72 16.94
CA VAL A 115 8.87 -10.56 16.25
C VAL A 115 8.53 -10.88 14.80
N TYR A 116 7.26 -10.74 14.44
CA TYR A 116 6.69 -11.09 13.15
C TYR A 116 5.98 -9.89 12.52
N THR A 117 6.35 -9.53 11.30
CA THR A 117 5.68 -8.49 10.50
C THR A 117 4.91 -9.15 9.36
N PHE A 118 3.60 -8.92 9.32
CA PHE A 118 2.64 -9.65 8.49
C PHE A 118 1.53 -8.71 8.00
N PRO A 119 0.77 -9.11 6.95
CA PRO A 119 -0.32 -8.29 6.45
C PRO A 119 -1.66 -8.64 7.11
N LEU A 120 -2.59 -7.69 7.06
CA LEU A 120 -4.03 -7.88 7.20
C LEU A 120 -4.72 -6.98 6.17
N SER A 121 -6.04 -7.11 5.99
CA SER A 121 -6.82 -6.26 5.09
C SER A 121 -6.63 -4.75 5.36
N GLU A 122 -6.27 -3.99 4.32
CA GLU A 122 -6.28 -2.52 4.32
C GLU A 122 -7.64 -1.89 4.66
N ASN A 123 -8.72 -2.66 4.50
CA ASN A 123 -10.09 -2.28 4.83
C ASN A 123 -10.51 -2.74 6.25
N GLY A 124 -9.67 -3.49 6.96
CA GLY A 124 -9.97 -4.10 8.25
C GLY A 124 -9.83 -3.16 9.47
N ALA A 125 -10.90 -3.04 10.24
CA ALA A 125 -10.89 -2.46 11.58
C ALA A 125 -10.52 -3.55 12.61
N VAL A 126 -9.23 -3.63 12.98
CA VAL A 126 -8.74 -4.52 14.05
C VAL A 126 -9.18 -3.95 15.40
N ASP A 127 -10.02 -4.69 16.14
CA ASP A 127 -10.68 -4.21 17.37
C ASP A 127 -10.49 -5.14 18.59
N GLU A 128 -9.71 -6.21 18.46
CA GLU A 128 -9.42 -7.14 19.55
C GLU A 128 -8.05 -7.82 19.39
N MET A 129 -7.36 -8.03 20.52
CA MET A 129 -6.20 -8.91 20.64
C MET A 129 -6.32 -9.74 21.91
N LEU A 130 -6.02 -11.04 21.84
CA LEU A 130 -5.94 -11.95 22.97
C LEU A 130 -4.57 -12.65 22.97
N MET A 131 -3.96 -12.84 24.14
CA MET A 131 -2.74 -13.65 24.31
C MET A 131 -3.06 -14.83 25.23
N LYS A 132 -2.86 -16.06 24.75
CA LYS A 132 -3.08 -17.28 25.52
C LYS A 132 -1.74 -17.98 25.81
N ILE A 133 -1.53 -18.28 27.09
CA ILE A 133 -0.31 -18.92 27.62
C ILE A 133 -0.69 -20.05 28.58
N GLY A 134 -0.58 -21.28 28.08
CA GLY A 134 -1.11 -22.49 28.73
C GLY A 134 -2.64 -22.46 28.77
N SER A 135 -3.21 -22.51 29.98
CA SER A 135 -4.65 -22.43 30.23
C SER A 135 -5.21 -21.01 30.40
N ARG A 136 -4.35 -19.98 30.47
CA ARG A 136 -4.75 -18.60 30.76
C ARG A 136 -4.86 -17.79 29.47
N THR A 137 -5.90 -16.98 29.36
CA THR A 137 -6.11 -16.01 28.27
C THR A 137 -6.10 -14.60 28.84
N ILE A 138 -5.20 -13.77 28.34
CA ILE A 138 -5.06 -12.35 28.68
C ILE A 138 -5.68 -11.52 27.56
N HIS A 139 -6.61 -10.63 27.90
CA HIS A 139 -7.17 -9.68 26.94
C HIS A 139 -6.18 -8.52 26.72
N GLY A 140 -5.90 -8.21 25.46
CA GLY A 140 -5.08 -7.07 25.08
C GLY A 140 -5.81 -5.76 25.38
N THR A 141 -5.14 -4.86 26.10
CA THR A 141 -5.63 -3.50 26.32
C THR A 141 -5.08 -2.60 25.22
N ILE A 142 -5.96 -1.85 24.54
CA ILE A 142 -5.52 -0.83 23.60
C ILE A 142 -5.02 0.41 24.36
N LYS A 143 -3.87 0.92 23.95
CA LYS A 143 -3.20 2.10 24.55
C LYS A 143 -2.68 3.05 23.49
N LYS A 144 -2.22 4.23 23.90
CA LYS A 144 -1.41 5.10 23.04
C LYS A 144 -0.13 4.33 22.68
N ARG A 145 0.35 4.43 21.43
CA ARG A 145 1.43 3.56 20.93
C ARG A 145 2.67 3.49 21.82
N GLU A 146 3.19 4.63 22.25
CA GLU A 146 4.38 4.66 23.12
C GLU A 146 4.10 4.15 24.55
N GLU A 147 2.88 4.29 25.05
CA GLU A 147 2.43 3.72 26.33
C GLU A 147 2.35 2.18 26.26
N ALA A 148 1.81 1.64 25.15
CA ALA A 148 1.78 0.20 24.89
C ALA A 148 3.20 -0.40 24.84
N ARG A 149 4.12 0.30 24.16
CA ARG A 149 5.55 -0.06 24.10
C ARG A 149 6.23 -0.06 25.46
N GLN A 150 5.98 0.97 26.28
CA GLN A 150 6.54 1.05 27.63
C GLN A 150 6.05 -0.13 28.49
N ILE A 151 4.74 -0.42 28.49
CA ILE A 151 4.17 -1.56 29.21
C ILE A 151 4.78 -2.90 28.73
N TYR A 152 4.97 -3.06 27.41
CA TYR A 152 5.59 -4.25 26.83
C TYR A 152 7.07 -4.39 27.20
N GLU A 153 7.86 -3.32 27.10
CA GLU A 153 9.28 -3.30 27.45
C GLU A 153 9.51 -3.54 28.94
N ASP A 154 8.72 -2.92 29.82
CA ASP A 154 8.77 -3.16 31.27
C ASP A 154 8.43 -4.62 31.59
N ALA A 155 7.42 -5.19 30.94
CA ALA A 155 7.06 -6.60 31.09
C ALA A 155 8.20 -7.53 30.61
N ARG A 156 8.75 -7.24 29.41
CA ARG A 156 9.86 -7.96 28.80
C ARG A 156 11.11 -7.96 29.69
N GLN A 157 11.50 -6.80 30.19
CA GLN A 157 12.64 -6.62 31.10
C GLN A 157 12.41 -7.26 32.48
N ARG A 158 11.19 -7.16 33.03
CA ARG A 158 10.85 -7.79 34.32
C ARG A 158 10.72 -9.32 34.24
N GLY A 159 10.70 -9.91 33.04
CA GLY A 159 10.65 -11.35 32.82
C GLY A 159 9.24 -11.92 32.68
N TYR A 160 8.23 -11.11 32.40
CA TYR A 160 6.86 -11.57 32.15
C TYR A 160 6.64 -11.93 30.68
N ALA A 161 5.75 -12.87 30.41
CA ALA A 161 5.29 -13.12 29.05
C ALA A 161 4.37 -11.98 28.60
N ALA A 162 4.61 -11.43 27.41
CA ALA A 162 3.85 -10.29 26.92
C ALA A 162 3.70 -10.32 25.39
N SER A 163 2.63 -9.69 24.90
CA SER A 163 2.31 -9.52 23.49
C SER A 163 2.07 -8.04 23.21
N LEU A 164 2.67 -7.52 22.14
CA LEU A 164 2.47 -6.17 21.62
C LEU A 164 2.17 -6.25 20.12
N LEU A 165 1.02 -5.73 19.71
CA LEU A 165 0.60 -5.64 18.32
C LEU A 165 0.58 -4.17 17.87
N GLU A 166 1.42 -3.84 16.89
CA GLU A 166 1.55 -2.51 16.30
C GLU A 166 1.06 -2.48 14.84
N GLN A 167 0.65 -1.30 14.35
CA GLN A 167 0.28 -1.06 12.96
C GLN A 167 1.27 -0.08 12.29
N GLU A 168 1.90 -0.48 11.18
CA GLU A 168 2.87 0.35 10.45
C GLU A 168 2.29 1.01 9.21
N ARG A 169 1.39 0.29 8.53
CA ARG A 169 0.55 0.74 7.39
C ARG A 169 -0.86 0.18 7.60
N SER A 170 -1.86 0.62 6.84
CA SER A 170 -3.23 0.08 6.98
C SER A 170 -3.33 -1.42 6.72
N ASN A 171 -2.33 -2.01 6.03
CA ASN A 171 -2.19 -3.44 5.73
C ASN A 171 -0.87 -4.07 6.26
N ILE A 172 -0.10 -3.41 7.13
CA ILE A 172 1.12 -4.01 7.73
C ILE A 172 1.08 -3.87 9.24
N PHE A 173 1.23 -5.01 9.91
CA PHE A 173 1.17 -5.16 11.35
C PHE A 173 2.42 -5.88 11.86
N THR A 174 2.88 -5.52 13.05
CA THR A 174 4.03 -6.15 13.71
C THR A 174 3.59 -6.69 15.05
N GLN A 175 3.68 -8.01 15.21
CA GLN A 175 3.42 -8.75 16.44
C GLN A 175 4.75 -9.07 17.12
N SER A 176 4.93 -8.59 18.35
CA SER A 176 6.09 -8.89 19.19
C SER A 176 5.64 -9.71 20.41
N VAL A 177 6.29 -10.85 20.68
CA VAL A 177 5.93 -11.80 21.75
C VAL A 177 7.17 -12.04 22.61
N ALA A 178 7.15 -11.47 23.82
CA ALA A 178 8.27 -11.46 24.76
C ALA A 178 8.29 -12.72 25.64
N ASN A 179 9.51 -13.13 26.01
CA ASN A 179 9.79 -14.12 27.05
C ASN A 179 9.14 -15.49 26.83
N ILE A 180 9.15 -15.99 25.59
CA ILE A 180 8.74 -17.37 25.29
C ILE A 180 9.82 -18.31 25.85
N GLU A 181 9.52 -19.07 26.91
CA GLU A 181 10.46 -20.04 27.50
C GLU A 181 10.70 -21.26 26.56
N PRO A 182 11.86 -21.94 26.64
CA PRO A 182 12.20 -23.10 25.80
C PRO A 182 11.10 -24.16 25.75
N GLY A 183 10.73 -24.58 24.53
CA GLY A 183 9.70 -25.59 24.30
C GLY A 183 8.29 -25.19 24.75
N LYS A 184 8.01 -23.89 24.90
CA LYS A 184 6.66 -23.37 25.20
C LYS A 184 6.02 -22.73 23.96
N ASP A 185 4.69 -22.82 23.94
CA ASP A 185 3.82 -22.18 22.96
C ASP A 185 3.12 -20.97 23.59
N ILE A 186 3.06 -19.85 22.87
CA ILE A 186 2.15 -18.72 23.12
C ILE A 186 1.30 -18.52 21.87
N GLU A 187 -0.01 -18.48 22.06
CA GLU A 187 -1.00 -18.27 21.00
C GLU A 187 -1.48 -16.81 21.08
N VAL A 188 -1.34 -16.04 20.00
CA VAL A 188 -1.93 -14.70 19.88
C VAL A 188 -3.11 -14.77 18.91
N THR A 189 -4.27 -14.28 19.33
CA THR A 189 -5.47 -14.18 18.48
C THR A 189 -5.79 -12.70 18.26
N ILE A 190 -6.07 -12.33 17.01
CA ILE A 190 -6.34 -10.97 16.56
C ILE A 190 -7.67 -10.99 15.81
N SER A 191 -8.61 -10.12 16.17
CA SER A 191 -9.92 -10.06 15.50
C SER A 191 -10.14 -8.71 14.82
N TYR A 192 -10.72 -8.74 13.63
CA TYR A 192 -11.02 -7.54 12.86
C TYR A 192 -12.33 -7.65 12.06
N ILE A 193 -12.93 -6.51 11.71
CA ILE A 193 -14.14 -6.44 10.87
C ILE A 193 -13.88 -5.60 9.61
N GLU A 194 -14.37 -6.07 8.46
CA GLU A 194 -14.25 -5.37 7.17
C GLU A 194 -15.55 -5.41 6.35
N THR A 195 -15.67 -4.51 5.36
CA THR A 195 -16.73 -4.54 4.33
C THR A 195 -16.15 -5.02 3.01
N LEU A 196 -16.77 -6.03 2.42
CA LEU A 196 -16.28 -6.69 1.21
C LEU A 196 -16.61 -5.90 -0.07
N PRO A 197 -15.69 -5.83 -1.04
CA PRO A 197 -15.97 -5.26 -2.35
C PRO A 197 -17.02 -6.08 -3.10
N PHE A 198 -17.92 -5.37 -3.79
CA PHE A 198 -18.89 -5.90 -4.73
C PHE A 198 -18.69 -5.26 -6.10
N ASP A 199 -18.82 -6.05 -7.17
CA ASP A 199 -18.68 -5.60 -8.55
C ASP A 199 -19.52 -6.48 -9.47
N GLY A 200 -20.49 -5.91 -10.20
CA GLY A 200 -21.27 -6.61 -11.23
C GLY A 200 -21.97 -7.91 -10.77
N GLY A 201 -22.57 -7.92 -9.57
CA GLY A 201 -23.22 -9.12 -9.01
C GLY A 201 -22.28 -10.04 -8.21
N LYS A 202 -20.97 -9.76 -8.16
CA LYS A 202 -19.96 -10.60 -7.51
C LYS A 202 -19.40 -9.93 -6.26
N TYR A 203 -19.38 -10.65 -5.14
CA TYR A 203 -18.58 -10.31 -3.96
C TYR A 203 -17.20 -10.98 -4.05
N THR A 204 -16.19 -10.34 -3.45
CA THR A 204 -14.86 -10.94 -3.25
C THR A 204 -14.40 -10.75 -1.81
N PHE A 205 -13.96 -11.83 -1.17
CA PHE A 205 -13.17 -11.81 0.06
C PHE A 205 -11.70 -12.06 -0.28
N THR A 206 -10.79 -11.25 0.28
CA THR A 206 -9.35 -11.42 0.11
C THR A 206 -8.66 -11.39 1.46
N PHE A 207 -7.85 -12.42 1.74
CA PHE A 207 -6.94 -12.43 2.89
C PHE A 207 -5.49 -12.40 2.38
N PRO A 208 -4.73 -11.31 2.62
CA PRO A 208 -3.31 -11.24 2.24
C PRO A 208 -2.47 -12.12 3.18
N THR A 209 -1.44 -12.80 2.66
CA THR A 209 -0.65 -13.76 3.45
C THR A 209 0.81 -13.35 3.65
N VAL A 210 1.38 -12.51 2.79
CA VAL A 210 2.81 -12.14 2.78
C VAL A 210 3.00 -10.63 2.65
N VAL A 211 4.02 -10.08 3.33
CA VAL A 211 4.49 -8.70 3.08
C VAL A 211 5.60 -8.76 2.02
N GLY A 212 5.34 -8.20 0.84
CA GLY A 212 6.35 -8.12 -0.22
C GLY A 212 7.56 -7.24 0.15
N PRO A 213 8.75 -7.50 -0.42
CA PRO A 213 9.91 -6.63 -0.28
C PRO A 213 9.59 -5.21 -0.76
N ARG A 214 10.15 -4.17 -0.13
CA ARG A 214 9.85 -2.77 -0.48
C ARG A 214 11.07 -1.97 -0.90
N PHE A 215 10.89 -1.15 -1.93
CA PHE A 215 11.87 -0.18 -2.41
C PHE A 215 11.90 1.07 -1.53
N MET A 216 13.08 1.42 -1.01
CA MET A 216 13.29 2.53 -0.07
C MET A 216 14.07 3.72 -0.66
N GLY A 217 14.29 3.76 -1.98
CA GLY A 217 15.20 4.72 -2.61
C GLY A 217 16.67 4.33 -2.51
N SER A 218 17.20 4.19 -1.29
CA SER A 218 18.61 3.89 -1.00
C SER A 218 18.94 2.40 -0.82
N GLY A 219 18.01 1.50 -1.13
CA GLY A 219 18.12 0.05 -0.85
C GLY A 219 17.67 -0.33 0.57
N LEU A 220 18.00 -1.54 1.03
CA LEU A 220 17.71 -2.01 2.39
C LEU A 220 18.61 -1.30 3.43
N GLY A 221 18.28 -0.04 3.73
CA GLY A 221 18.97 0.80 4.69
C GLY A 221 18.29 0.88 6.07
N PRO A 222 18.92 1.54 7.05
CA PRO A 222 18.28 1.88 8.32
C PRO A 222 17.16 2.92 8.13
N ASP A 223 16.27 3.05 9.12
CA ASP A 223 15.23 4.09 9.19
C ASP A 223 15.80 5.49 8.86
N SER A 224 15.48 5.99 7.66
CA SER A 224 16.07 7.21 7.10
C SER A 224 15.21 7.75 5.95
N ALA A 225 15.28 9.04 5.65
CA ALA A 225 14.47 9.64 4.60
C ALA A 225 14.77 9.02 3.21
N PRO A 226 13.76 8.69 2.39
CA PRO A 226 12.34 9.07 2.53
C PRO A 226 11.48 8.13 3.39
N VAL A 227 12.02 7.02 3.93
CA VAL A 227 11.27 6.00 4.69
C VAL A 227 11.78 5.87 6.15
N PRO A 228 11.36 6.75 7.07
CA PRO A 228 11.81 6.76 8.47
C PRO A 228 11.23 5.60 9.32
N ASP A 229 10.59 4.61 8.69
CA ASP A 229 10.11 3.38 9.33
C ASP A 229 10.45 2.10 8.54
N ALA A 230 11.46 2.17 7.67
CA ALA A 230 11.91 1.09 6.79
C ALA A 230 12.08 -0.26 7.51
N SER A 231 12.69 -0.28 8.70
CA SER A 231 12.95 -1.49 9.50
C SER A 231 11.70 -2.19 10.04
N ARG A 232 10.53 -1.52 10.02
CA ARG A 232 9.26 -2.08 10.51
C ARG A 232 8.31 -2.53 9.39
N ILE A 233 8.51 -2.04 8.15
CA ILE A 233 7.71 -2.42 6.97
C ILE A 233 8.44 -3.37 6.00
N SER A 234 9.57 -3.95 6.41
CA SER A 234 10.32 -4.91 5.62
C SER A 234 10.81 -6.07 6.50
N PRO A 235 10.00 -7.12 6.70
CA PRO A 235 10.45 -8.33 7.39
C PRO A 235 11.67 -8.96 6.70
N PRO A 236 12.49 -9.74 7.44
CA PRO A 236 13.49 -10.59 6.82
C PRO A 236 12.82 -11.63 5.90
N LEU A 237 13.48 -11.95 4.79
CA LEU A 237 13.01 -12.95 3.83
C LEU A 237 13.75 -14.27 4.02
N ALA A 238 13.03 -15.39 3.99
CA ALA A 238 13.60 -16.73 4.04
C ALA A 238 14.69 -16.92 2.94
N ALA A 239 15.75 -17.66 3.26
CA ALA A 239 16.93 -17.77 2.40
C ALA A 239 16.64 -18.55 1.10
N VAL A 240 17.53 -18.44 0.11
CA VAL A 240 17.34 -19.14 -1.18
C VAL A 240 17.39 -20.65 -0.97
N GLY A 241 16.26 -21.32 -1.23
CA GLY A 241 16.09 -22.77 -1.03
C GLY A 241 15.51 -23.15 0.34
N GLU A 242 15.26 -22.19 1.22
CA GLU A 242 14.65 -22.40 2.55
C GLU A 242 13.24 -21.80 2.63
N ARG A 243 12.35 -22.49 3.35
CA ARG A 243 10.99 -22.06 3.69
C ARG A 243 10.99 -21.29 5.01
N ALA A 244 10.16 -20.25 5.12
CA ALA A 244 9.94 -19.44 6.34
C ALA A 244 9.34 -20.22 7.53
N GLY A 245 9.10 -21.51 7.37
CA GLY A 245 8.81 -22.49 8.43
C GLY A 245 7.34 -22.58 8.83
N HIS A 246 6.62 -21.47 8.86
CA HIS A 246 5.21 -21.41 9.23
C HIS A 246 4.28 -21.77 8.05
N ASP A 247 3.14 -22.39 8.33
CA ASP A 247 2.07 -22.67 7.37
C ASP A 247 0.78 -21.91 7.72
N ILE A 248 -0.16 -21.88 6.77
CA ILE A 248 -1.46 -21.22 6.91
C ILE A 248 -2.63 -22.19 6.68
N SER A 249 -3.62 -22.13 7.59
CA SER A 249 -4.96 -22.69 7.36
C SER A 249 -5.98 -21.54 7.26
N ILE A 250 -6.98 -21.72 6.39
CA ILE A 250 -8.07 -20.76 6.19
C ILE A 250 -9.38 -21.54 6.18
N ASP A 251 -10.34 -21.11 6.99
CA ASP A 251 -11.66 -21.71 7.17
C ASP A 251 -12.73 -20.59 7.19
N ILE A 252 -13.81 -20.75 6.43
CA ILE A 252 -14.74 -19.67 6.11
C ILE A 252 -16.18 -20.15 6.22
N ASN A 253 -16.97 -19.51 7.10
CA ASN A 253 -18.42 -19.63 7.13
C ASN A 253 -19.02 -18.50 6.30
N LEU A 254 -19.53 -18.81 5.12
CA LEU A 254 -20.20 -17.86 4.25
C LEU A 254 -21.72 -17.97 4.39
N ASP A 255 -22.38 -16.87 4.76
CA ASP A 255 -23.80 -16.64 4.50
C ASP A 255 -23.95 -15.38 3.66
N ALA A 256 -24.23 -15.55 2.37
CA ALA A 256 -24.41 -14.46 1.43
C ALA A 256 -25.74 -13.70 1.65
N GLY A 257 -26.63 -14.18 2.53
CA GLY A 257 -27.96 -13.59 2.80
C GLY A 257 -28.99 -13.73 1.66
N MET A 258 -28.57 -14.26 0.51
CA MET A 258 -29.38 -14.55 -0.68
C MET A 258 -28.71 -15.65 -1.51
N GLY A 259 -29.39 -16.20 -2.51
CA GLY A 259 -28.88 -17.32 -3.31
C GLY A 259 -27.51 -17.04 -3.93
N LEU A 260 -26.53 -17.92 -3.64
CA LEU A 260 -25.15 -17.82 -4.14
C LEU A 260 -24.86 -18.77 -5.30
N SER A 261 -23.99 -18.32 -6.20
CA SER A 261 -23.55 -19.05 -7.39
C SER A 261 -22.08 -18.75 -7.68
N ASN A 262 -21.44 -19.54 -8.55
CA ASN A 262 -20.05 -19.34 -8.99
C ASN A 262 -19.01 -19.15 -7.86
N LEU A 263 -19.26 -19.73 -6.68
CA LEU A 263 -18.35 -19.71 -5.53
C LEU A 263 -17.05 -20.44 -5.89
N ASN A 264 -15.92 -19.72 -5.93
CA ASN A 264 -14.61 -20.21 -6.34
C ASN A 264 -13.48 -19.47 -5.62
N SER A 265 -12.29 -20.09 -5.53
CA SER A 265 -11.05 -19.41 -5.16
C SER A 265 -10.15 -19.25 -6.37
N ALA A 266 -9.55 -18.07 -6.54
CA ALA A 266 -8.75 -17.74 -7.73
C ALA A 266 -7.30 -18.23 -7.65
N LEU A 267 -6.75 -18.48 -6.45
CA LEU A 267 -5.31 -18.76 -6.26
C LEU A 267 -5.01 -20.03 -5.44
N HIS A 268 -6.02 -20.65 -4.83
CA HIS A 268 -5.88 -21.79 -3.92
C HIS A 268 -6.91 -22.88 -4.23
N GLN A 269 -6.55 -24.15 -4.00
CA GLN A 269 -7.50 -25.26 -4.02
C GLN A 269 -8.29 -25.27 -2.71
N VAL A 270 -9.62 -25.34 -2.80
CA VAL A 270 -10.53 -25.28 -1.66
C VAL A 270 -11.57 -26.39 -1.70
N ASN A 271 -11.90 -26.94 -0.53
CA ASN A 271 -13.14 -27.69 -0.35
C ASN A 271 -14.30 -26.70 -0.22
N ILE A 272 -15.45 -26.99 -0.82
CA ILE A 272 -16.66 -26.14 -0.74
C ILE A 272 -17.85 -27.02 -0.38
N GLU A 273 -18.32 -26.93 0.86
CA GLU A 273 -19.55 -27.57 1.32
C GLU A 273 -20.70 -26.55 1.26
N LYS A 274 -21.66 -26.72 0.35
CA LYS A 274 -22.86 -25.88 0.31
C LYS A 274 -23.83 -26.29 1.42
N ARG A 275 -24.22 -25.34 2.28
CA ARG A 275 -25.11 -25.52 3.44
C ARG A 275 -26.47 -24.85 3.21
N GLY A 276 -27.04 -25.02 2.01
CA GLY A 276 -28.26 -24.38 1.54
C GLY A 276 -28.02 -23.45 0.34
N GLU A 277 -29.02 -22.63 -0.01
CA GLU A 277 -28.93 -21.74 -1.18
C GLU A 277 -28.06 -20.49 -0.95
N SER A 278 -28.07 -19.92 0.26
CA SER A 278 -27.29 -18.72 0.61
C SER A 278 -25.99 -19.00 1.34
N LYS A 279 -25.71 -20.27 1.70
CA LYS A 279 -24.64 -20.60 2.65
C LYS A 279 -23.65 -21.63 2.13
N ALA A 280 -22.39 -21.44 2.49
CA ALA A 280 -21.33 -22.42 2.24
C ALA A 280 -20.29 -22.40 3.37
N HIS A 281 -19.60 -23.52 3.53
CA HIS A 281 -18.37 -23.61 4.28
C HIS A 281 -17.22 -23.88 3.31
N VAL A 282 -16.12 -23.16 3.47
CA VAL A 282 -14.97 -23.21 2.56
C VAL A 282 -13.68 -23.28 3.35
N ASN A 283 -12.81 -24.23 3.02
CA ASN A 283 -11.45 -24.29 3.58
C ASN A 283 -10.41 -24.76 2.56
N LEU A 284 -9.14 -24.54 2.86
CA LEU A 284 -8.03 -25.01 2.02
C LEU A 284 -7.99 -26.54 1.97
N VAL A 285 -7.74 -27.10 0.78
CA VAL A 285 -7.48 -28.53 0.60
C VAL A 285 -6.17 -28.92 1.30
N ASP A 286 -5.11 -28.12 1.10
CA ASP A 286 -3.87 -28.23 1.87
C ASP A 286 -3.85 -27.19 3.00
N GLN A 287 -4.08 -27.64 4.22
CA GLN A 287 -4.02 -26.83 5.44
C GLN A 287 -2.58 -26.53 5.91
N LYS A 288 -1.57 -26.96 5.13
CA LYS A 288 -0.15 -26.62 5.29
C LYS A 288 0.39 -25.69 4.19
N THR A 289 -0.51 -25.04 3.46
CA THR A 289 -0.22 -24.08 2.39
C THR A 289 0.89 -23.10 2.79
N ILE A 290 1.77 -22.78 1.84
CA ILE A 290 2.82 -21.77 2.01
C ILE A 290 2.19 -20.36 1.90
N PRO A 291 2.33 -19.48 2.90
CA PRO A 291 1.77 -18.13 2.86
C PRO A 291 2.64 -17.20 2.00
N ASN A 292 2.56 -17.36 0.67
CA ASN A 292 3.30 -16.54 -0.30
C ASN A 292 2.43 -15.83 -1.35
N LYS A 293 1.10 -15.93 -1.26
CA LYS A 293 0.13 -15.33 -2.18
C LYS A 293 -1.22 -15.08 -1.51
N ASP A 294 -1.98 -14.10 -1.99
CA ASP A 294 -3.27 -13.76 -1.42
C ASP A 294 -4.25 -14.93 -1.54
N PHE A 295 -5.01 -15.18 -0.49
CA PHE A 295 -6.20 -16.01 -0.61
C PHE A 295 -7.35 -15.14 -1.13
N VAL A 296 -7.83 -15.44 -2.33
CA VAL A 296 -8.92 -14.71 -2.99
C VAL A 296 -10.08 -15.67 -3.22
N LEU A 297 -11.25 -15.36 -2.65
CA LEU A 297 -12.52 -16.09 -2.80
C LEU A 297 -13.56 -15.15 -3.42
N SER A 298 -14.30 -15.62 -4.41
CA SER A 298 -15.39 -14.86 -5.03
C SER A 298 -16.65 -15.70 -5.21
N TRP A 299 -17.81 -15.05 -5.13
CA TRP A 299 -19.11 -15.64 -5.44
C TRP A 299 -20.06 -14.61 -6.04
N ASN A 300 -20.96 -15.07 -6.89
CA ASN A 300 -22.02 -14.28 -7.49
C ASN A 300 -23.31 -14.41 -6.64
N VAL A 301 -24.07 -13.32 -6.55
CA VAL A 301 -25.39 -13.24 -5.93
C VAL A 301 -26.41 -12.66 -6.90
N ALA A 302 -27.70 -12.88 -6.66
CA ALA A 302 -28.77 -12.36 -7.51
C ALA A 302 -28.92 -10.83 -7.36
N GLN A 303 -28.27 -10.07 -8.25
CA GLN A 303 -28.21 -8.59 -8.19
C GLN A 303 -29.57 -7.91 -8.05
N GLU A 304 -30.61 -8.40 -8.73
CA GLU A 304 -32.00 -7.89 -8.65
C GLU A 304 -32.64 -8.02 -7.25
N GLN A 305 -32.11 -8.91 -6.40
CA GLN A 305 -32.56 -9.10 -5.01
C GLN A 305 -31.84 -8.17 -4.03
N ILE A 306 -30.69 -7.60 -4.41
CA ILE A 306 -29.92 -6.68 -3.56
C ILE A 306 -30.64 -5.34 -3.51
N LYS A 307 -31.08 -4.96 -2.30
CA LYS A 307 -31.73 -3.68 -2.04
C LYS A 307 -30.81 -2.77 -1.24
N SER A 308 -31.03 -1.46 -1.38
CA SER A 308 -30.41 -0.49 -0.48
C SER A 308 -30.96 -0.67 0.93
N GLY A 309 -30.10 -0.54 1.94
CA GLY A 309 -30.43 -0.84 3.32
C GLY A 309 -29.38 -0.29 4.30
N TYR A 310 -29.64 -0.40 5.58
CA TYR A 310 -28.79 0.15 6.63
C TYR A 310 -28.81 -0.74 7.87
N LEU A 311 -27.74 -0.68 8.65
CA LEU A 311 -27.61 -1.34 9.96
C LEU A 311 -27.29 -0.26 11.01
N THR A 312 -27.89 -0.37 12.19
CA THR A 312 -27.66 0.57 13.30
C THR A 312 -27.14 -0.13 14.55
N TYR A 313 -26.34 0.58 15.35
CA TYR A 313 -25.92 0.17 16.68
C TYR A 313 -25.99 1.34 17.66
N LYS A 314 -26.52 1.10 18.85
CA LYS A 314 -26.56 2.07 19.96
C LYS A 314 -26.83 1.34 21.27
N GLN A 315 -25.94 1.43 22.25
CA GLN A 315 -26.29 1.04 23.61
C GLN A 315 -27.13 2.14 24.26
N LYS A 316 -28.04 1.78 25.17
CA LYS A 316 -28.88 2.74 25.91
C LYS A 316 -28.07 3.71 26.80
N ALA A 317 -26.84 3.34 27.16
CA ALA A 317 -25.90 4.20 27.88
C ALA A 317 -25.05 5.10 26.97
N ASP A 318 -24.96 4.81 25.67
CA ASP A 318 -24.25 5.67 24.72
C ASP A 318 -25.04 6.96 24.50
N LYS A 319 -24.34 8.10 24.42
CA LYS A 319 -24.95 9.37 23.99
C LYS A 319 -25.45 9.28 22.54
N ASP A 320 -24.58 8.88 21.64
CA ASP A 320 -24.85 8.82 20.20
C ASP A 320 -25.27 7.41 19.77
N GLY A 321 -25.66 7.24 18.51
CA GLY A 321 -25.73 5.95 17.83
C GLY A 321 -24.93 5.98 16.52
N TYR A 322 -24.71 4.80 15.93
CA TYR A 322 -23.90 4.61 14.73
C TYR A 322 -24.70 3.88 13.67
N PHE A 323 -24.44 4.18 12.39
CA PHE A 323 -25.03 3.47 11.26
C PHE A 323 -24.01 3.18 10.15
N THR A 324 -24.26 2.10 9.41
CA THR A 324 -23.73 1.88 8.06
C THR A 324 -24.91 1.82 7.09
N LEU A 325 -24.78 2.49 5.94
CA LEU A 325 -25.79 2.63 4.89
C LEU A 325 -25.18 2.12 3.59
N MET A 326 -25.84 1.11 3.00
CA MET A 326 -25.53 0.53 1.71
C MET A 326 -26.54 1.06 0.69
N VAL A 327 -26.10 1.88 -0.26
CA VAL A 327 -26.93 2.38 -1.37
C VAL A 327 -26.54 1.65 -2.65
N MET A 328 -27.41 0.81 -3.18
CA MET A 328 -27.25 0.26 -4.54
C MET A 328 -27.44 1.39 -5.55
N PRO A 329 -26.49 1.65 -6.47
CA PRO A 329 -26.67 2.63 -7.53
C PRO A 329 -27.72 2.14 -8.55
N PRO A 330 -28.24 3.01 -9.42
CA PRO A 330 -29.06 2.57 -10.54
C PRO A 330 -28.23 1.71 -11.51
N LYS A 331 -28.90 0.89 -12.34
CA LYS A 331 -28.23 0.19 -13.45
C LYS A 331 -27.59 1.18 -14.42
N ARG A 332 -26.46 0.82 -15.02
CA ARG A 332 -25.74 1.64 -16.00
C ARG A 332 -26.64 1.89 -17.21
N VAL A 333 -26.74 3.16 -17.61
CA VAL A 333 -27.33 3.52 -18.90
C VAL A 333 -26.19 3.57 -19.91
N THR A 334 -26.25 2.75 -20.95
CA THR A 334 -25.30 2.81 -22.06
C THR A 334 -25.42 4.16 -22.77
N ALA A 335 -24.38 4.99 -22.66
CA ALA A 335 -24.32 6.27 -23.36
C ALA A 335 -24.27 6.04 -24.87
N GLN A 336 -25.17 6.69 -25.64
CA GLN A 336 -25.24 6.55 -27.10
C GLN A 336 -23.96 7.02 -27.81
N ASN A 337 -23.23 7.95 -27.20
CA ASN A 337 -21.86 8.31 -27.55
C ASN A 337 -21.04 8.38 -26.25
N THR A 338 -19.87 7.75 -26.18
CA THR A 338 -18.91 8.01 -25.10
C THR A 338 -18.09 9.25 -25.45
N ALA A 339 -17.79 10.10 -24.46
CA ALA A 339 -16.91 11.26 -24.70
C ALA A 339 -15.50 10.79 -25.11
N PRO A 340 -14.78 11.53 -25.98
CA PRO A 340 -13.37 11.29 -26.24
C PRO A 340 -12.57 11.36 -24.94
N LYS A 341 -11.65 10.41 -24.76
CA LYS A 341 -10.82 10.26 -23.56
C LYS A 341 -9.35 10.51 -23.91
N GLU A 342 -8.56 10.74 -22.88
CA GLU A 342 -7.10 10.80 -22.95
C GLU A 342 -6.52 9.81 -21.95
N LEU A 343 -5.88 8.74 -22.43
CA LEU A 343 -5.40 7.63 -21.59
C LEU A 343 -3.89 7.74 -21.39
N ILE A 344 -3.47 7.98 -20.14
CA ILE A 344 -2.06 7.97 -19.74
C ILE A 344 -1.76 6.61 -19.11
N PHE A 345 -1.09 5.75 -19.86
CA PHE A 345 -0.70 4.42 -19.43
C PHE A 345 0.64 4.45 -18.69
N VAL A 346 0.61 4.50 -17.35
CA VAL A 346 1.81 4.40 -16.53
C VAL A 346 2.09 2.94 -16.19
N ILE A 347 3.28 2.43 -16.54
CA ILE A 347 3.69 1.05 -16.29
C ILE A 347 5.04 0.96 -15.55
N ASP A 348 5.03 0.18 -14.48
CA ASP A 348 6.20 -0.17 -13.68
C ASP A 348 7.10 -1.15 -14.43
N CYS A 349 8.37 -0.79 -14.56
CA CYS A 349 9.42 -1.61 -15.15
C CYS A 349 10.58 -1.83 -14.18
N SER A 350 10.31 -1.83 -12.87
CA SER A 350 11.28 -2.11 -11.80
C SER A 350 11.57 -3.61 -11.62
N GLY A 351 12.56 -3.95 -10.80
CA GLY A 351 13.02 -5.33 -10.63
C GLY A 351 11.96 -6.31 -10.09
N SER A 352 11.02 -5.87 -9.25
CA SER A 352 9.97 -6.74 -8.69
C SER A 352 8.98 -7.22 -9.74
N GLN A 353 8.77 -6.45 -10.81
CA GLN A 353 7.92 -6.82 -11.93
C GLN A 353 8.55 -7.89 -12.86
N SER A 354 9.78 -8.32 -12.62
CA SER A 354 10.52 -9.22 -13.51
C SER A 354 9.85 -10.58 -13.71
N GLY A 355 9.56 -10.91 -14.98
CA GLY A 355 8.95 -12.18 -15.38
C GLY A 355 7.44 -12.04 -15.61
N ALA A 356 6.66 -12.88 -14.95
CA ALA A 356 5.21 -12.95 -15.12
C ALA A 356 4.45 -11.64 -14.80
N PRO A 357 4.82 -10.83 -13.77
CA PRO A 357 4.09 -9.60 -13.49
C PRO A 357 4.16 -8.57 -14.63
N LEU A 358 5.37 -8.22 -15.11
CA LEU A 358 5.51 -7.30 -16.24
C LEU A 358 4.81 -7.84 -17.48
N GLN A 359 4.89 -9.14 -17.76
CA GLN A 359 4.16 -9.70 -18.90
C GLN A 359 2.64 -9.53 -18.75
N LYS A 360 2.07 -9.73 -17.56
CA LYS A 360 0.64 -9.52 -17.31
C LYS A 360 0.22 -8.05 -17.41
N ALA A 361 1.10 -7.11 -17.02
CA ALA A 361 0.89 -5.68 -17.26
C ALA A 361 0.92 -5.35 -18.76
N LYS A 362 1.87 -5.92 -19.53
CA LYS A 362 1.91 -5.82 -21.00
C LYS A 362 0.63 -6.36 -21.63
N ASP A 363 0.22 -7.59 -21.30
CA ASP A 363 -0.98 -8.25 -21.84
C ASP A 363 -2.22 -7.35 -21.66
N ALA A 364 -2.43 -6.83 -20.45
CA ALA A 364 -3.55 -5.95 -20.12
C ALA A 364 -3.49 -4.61 -20.86
N MET A 365 -2.32 -3.96 -20.91
CA MET A 365 -2.13 -2.68 -21.61
C MET A 365 -2.32 -2.82 -23.13
N LEU A 366 -1.84 -3.91 -23.74
CA LEU A 366 -2.03 -4.20 -25.16
C LEU A 366 -3.52 -4.36 -25.49
N TYR A 367 -4.25 -5.17 -24.70
CA TYR A 367 -5.70 -5.30 -24.87
C TYR A 367 -6.39 -3.93 -24.72
N MET A 368 -5.99 -3.12 -23.74
CA MET A 368 -6.54 -1.77 -23.57
C MET A 368 -6.30 -0.87 -24.79
N LEU A 369 -5.07 -0.82 -25.32
CA LEU A 369 -4.72 -0.01 -26.49
C LEU A 369 -5.46 -0.46 -27.76
N GLU A 370 -5.57 -1.78 -27.99
CA GLU A 370 -6.31 -2.35 -29.11
C GLU A 370 -7.76 -1.86 -29.13
N HIS A 371 -8.45 -1.89 -27.99
CA HIS A 371 -9.88 -1.57 -27.86
C HIS A 371 -10.20 -0.07 -27.64
N MET A 372 -9.21 0.83 -27.70
CA MET A 372 -9.43 2.29 -27.66
C MET A 372 -10.30 2.79 -28.82
N ASN A 373 -11.20 3.74 -28.54
CA ASN A 373 -12.03 4.39 -29.55
C ASN A 373 -11.17 5.23 -30.52
N ALA A 374 -11.57 5.34 -31.79
CA ALA A 374 -10.79 6.05 -32.82
C ALA A 374 -10.56 7.55 -32.53
N ASN A 375 -11.39 8.18 -31.68
CA ASN A 375 -11.24 9.57 -31.26
C ASN A 375 -10.43 9.75 -29.98
N ASP A 376 -10.13 8.68 -29.23
CA ASP A 376 -9.36 8.75 -27.98
C ASP A 376 -7.86 9.05 -28.26
N THR A 377 -7.18 9.68 -27.30
CA THR A 377 -5.73 9.92 -27.33
C THR A 377 -5.04 9.06 -26.27
N PHE A 378 -3.76 8.71 -26.47
CA PHE A 378 -2.96 8.06 -25.44
C PHE A 378 -1.50 8.52 -25.37
N GLN A 379 -0.90 8.30 -24.21
CA GLN A 379 0.54 8.28 -23.97
C GLN A 379 0.88 7.10 -23.07
N ILE A 380 2.03 6.46 -23.29
CA ILE A 380 2.65 5.50 -22.38
C ILE A 380 3.78 6.21 -21.61
N ILE A 381 3.85 5.97 -20.31
CA ILE A 381 4.92 6.40 -19.41
C ILE A 381 5.46 5.15 -18.73
N THR A 382 6.74 4.86 -18.84
CA THR A 382 7.38 3.75 -18.12
C THR A 382 8.21 4.32 -16.97
N PHE A 383 8.37 3.57 -15.88
CA PHE A 383 9.25 4.01 -14.79
C PHE A 383 10.03 2.87 -14.13
N ASN A 384 11.24 3.19 -13.70
CA ASN A 384 12.02 2.43 -12.73
C ASN A 384 13.00 3.34 -11.98
N ASN A 385 14.27 3.38 -12.37
CA ASN A 385 15.26 4.40 -11.98
C ASN A 385 15.14 5.68 -12.80
N SER A 386 14.58 5.59 -14.01
CA SER A 386 14.28 6.69 -14.92
C SER A 386 12.81 6.65 -15.30
N VAL A 387 12.31 7.75 -15.91
CA VAL A 387 10.99 7.81 -16.54
C VAL A 387 11.18 7.94 -18.05
N GLU A 388 10.61 7.02 -18.82
CA GLU A 388 10.62 7.04 -20.29
C GLU A 388 9.19 7.25 -20.82
N GLN A 389 9.02 7.71 -22.07
CA GLN A 389 7.72 8.07 -22.65
C GLN A 389 7.55 7.50 -24.06
N PHE A 390 6.32 7.19 -24.46
CA PHE A 390 5.97 6.92 -25.84
C PHE A 390 4.49 7.25 -26.16
N PRO A 391 4.17 8.14 -27.12
CA PRO A 391 5.03 9.22 -27.65
C PRO A 391 5.34 10.28 -26.57
N ASP A 392 5.96 11.41 -26.92
CA ASP A 392 6.40 12.46 -25.96
C ASP A 392 5.25 13.22 -25.26
N LYS A 393 4.03 13.07 -25.77
CA LYS A 393 2.77 13.66 -25.29
C LYS A 393 1.61 12.75 -25.68
N PRO A 394 0.36 12.99 -25.21
CA PRO A 394 -0.80 12.26 -25.71
C PRO A 394 -1.09 12.53 -27.20
N GLU A 395 -1.28 11.46 -27.98
CA GLU A 395 -1.59 11.52 -29.42
C GLU A 395 -2.74 10.59 -29.80
N GLN A 396 -3.42 10.85 -30.93
CA GLN A 396 -4.65 10.13 -31.30
C GLN A 396 -4.38 8.66 -31.63
N ALA A 397 -5.28 7.77 -31.19
CA ALA A 397 -5.12 6.31 -31.26
C ALA A 397 -5.29 5.70 -32.68
N GLY A 398 -4.61 6.25 -33.68
CA GLY A 398 -4.52 5.70 -35.03
C GLY A 398 -3.72 4.40 -35.10
N GLN A 399 -4.00 3.58 -36.12
CA GLN A 399 -3.47 2.20 -36.20
C GLN A 399 -1.93 2.13 -36.27
N ASP A 400 -1.29 3.05 -36.99
CA ASP A 400 0.17 3.17 -37.05
C ASP A 400 0.79 3.45 -35.66
N LEU A 401 0.19 4.36 -34.88
CA LEU A 401 0.65 4.66 -33.52
C LEU A 401 0.36 3.49 -32.57
N LYS A 402 -0.79 2.81 -32.69
CA LYS A 402 -1.09 1.59 -31.93
C LYS A 402 -0.09 0.46 -32.22
N GLN A 403 0.34 0.28 -33.47
CA GLN A 403 1.38 -0.71 -33.79
C GLN A 403 2.74 -0.33 -33.22
N LYS A 404 3.17 0.94 -33.37
CA LYS A 404 4.42 1.43 -32.75
C LYS A 404 4.40 1.33 -31.22
N ALA A 405 3.23 1.49 -30.60
CA ALA A 405 3.03 1.24 -29.17
C ALA A 405 3.20 -0.25 -28.81
N ARG A 406 2.66 -1.19 -29.60
CA ARG A 406 2.91 -2.63 -29.41
C ARG A 406 4.42 -2.92 -29.45
N ASP A 407 5.08 -2.46 -30.50
CA ASP A 407 6.52 -2.60 -30.71
C ASP A 407 7.36 -2.03 -29.55
N PHE A 408 6.89 -0.97 -28.89
CA PHE A 408 7.52 -0.39 -27.70
C PHE A 408 7.27 -1.25 -26.45
N ILE A 409 6.02 -1.65 -26.23
CA ILE A 409 5.58 -2.44 -25.07
C ILE A 409 6.26 -3.81 -25.02
N GLU A 410 6.33 -4.51 -26.16
CA GLU A 410 6.97 -5.83 -26.23
C GLU A 410 8.44 -5.77 -25.81
N LYS A 411 9.14 -4.67 -26.12
CA LYS A 411 10.56 -4.44 -25.78
C LYS A 411 10.83 -4.04 -24.32
N LEU A 412 9.80 -3.72 -23.52
CA LEU A 412 10.01 -3.31 -22.12
C LEU A 412 10.61 -4.44 -21.26
N GLN A 413 11.52 -4.08 -20.34
CA GLN A 413 12.25 -4.99 -19.48
C GLN A 413 12.28 -4.47 -18.03
N ALA A 414 12.06 -5.39 -17.08
CA ALA A 414 12.14 -5.13 -15.65
C ALA A 414 13.60 -4.94 -15.22
N ARG A 415 13.93 -3.78 -14.64
CA ARG A 415 15.28 -3.41 -14.17
C ARG A 415 15.23 -2.29 -13.13
N GLY A 416 16.15 -2.30 -12.16
CA GLY A 416 16.32 -1.18 -11.23
C GLY A 416 15.23 -1.05 -10.16
N GLY A 417 15.20 0.11 -9.49
CA GLY A 417 14.26 0.43 -8.41
C GLY A 417 12.92 0.98 -8.90
N THR A 418 12.09 1.41 -7.96
CA THR A 418 10.65 1.66 -8.16
C THR A 418 10.30 3.12 -7.82
N TRP A 419 10.87 4.08 -8.55
CA TRP A 419 10.68 5.52 -8.27
C TRP A 419 9.34 6.04 -8.80
N MET A 420 8.26 5.71 -8.09
CA MET A 420 6.89 6.09 -8.46
C MET A 420 6.63 7.61 -8.47
N ALA A 421 7.29 8.39 -7.59
CA ALA A 421 7.01 9.82 -7.43
C ALA A 421 7.25 10.63 -8.72
N PRO A 422 8.42 10.55 -9.41
CA PRO A 422 8.61 11.14 -10.73
C PRO A 422 7.59 10.71 -11.78
N ALA A 423 7.10 9.46 -11.74
CA ALA A 423 6.09 8.98 -12.69
C ALA A 423 4.70 9.61 -12.44
N VAL A 424 4.31 9.77 -11.16
CA VAL A 424 3.08 10.46 -10.75
C VAL A 424 3.15 11.95 -11.11
N GLU A 425 4.25 12.63 -10.77
CA GLU A 425 4.48 14.03 -11.15
C GLU A 425 4.39 14.20 -12.66
N LYS A 426 5.05 13.32 -13.42
CA LYS A 426 5.08 13.37 -14.88
C LYS A 426 3.69 13.18 -15.49
N ALA A 427 2.93 12.17 -15.07
CA ALA A 427 1.58 11.90 -15.55
C ALA A 427 0.59 13.05 -15.24
N CYS A 428 0.76 13.74 -14.10
CA CYS A 428 -0.06 14.91 -13.74
C CYS A 428 0.35 16.18 -14.49
N SER A 429 1.64 16.36 -14.81
CA SER A 429 2.20 17.60 -15.40
C SER A 429 1.88 17.84 -16.89
N LEU A 430 1.26 16.88 -17.57
CA LEU A 430 0.90 16.99 -18.99
C LEU A 430 -0.17 18.09 -19.19
N ALA A 431 -0.04 18.90 -20.24
CA ALA A 431 -1.05 19.90 -20.61
C ALA A 431 -2.42 19.23 -20.81
N ASN A 432 -3.49 19.79 -20.24
CA ASN A 432 -4.82 19.16 -20.20
C ASN A 432 -5.66 19.52 -21.44
N ASP A 433 -6.17 18.52 -22.17
CA ASP A 433 -7.17 18.74 -23.22
C ASP A 433 -8.56 18.96 -22.57
N ALA A 434 -9.09 20.18 -22.69
CA ALA A 434 -10.38 20.56 -22.13
C ALA A 434 -11.59 19.83 -22.77
N HIS A 435 -11.40 19.17 -23.90
CA HIS A 435 -12.43 18.39 -24.60
C HIS A 435 -12.41 16.90 -24.23
N ARG A 436 -11.53 16.47 -23.31
CA ARG A 436 -11.33 15.06 -22.94
C ARG A 436 -11.42 14.82 -21.44
N LEU A 437 -11.89 13.62 -21.08
CA LEU A 437 -11.64 13.09 -19.74
C LEU A 437 -10.26 12.43 -19.71
N ARG A 438 -9.33 12.99 -18.91
CA ARG A 438 -8.03 12.35 -18.64
C ARG A 438 -8.18 11.17 -17.69
N ILE A 439 -7.72 10.02 -18.12
CA ILE A 439 -7.72 8.75 -17.40
C ILE A 439 -6.28 8.30 -17.26
N ILE A 440 -5.83 8.04 -16.04
CA ILE A 440 -4.46 7.61 -15.74
C ILE A 440 -4.53 6.17 -15.23
N THR A 441 -4.04 5.21 -16.01
CA THR A 441 -3.88 3.83 -15.54
C THR A 441 -2.50 3.68 -14.94
N PHE A 442 -2.35 3.01 -13.79
CA PHE A 442 -1.06 2.86 -13.12
C PHE A 442 -0.79 1.39 -12.75
N MET A 443 0.05 0.71 -13.53
CA MET A 443 0.29 -0.74 -13.41
C MET A 443 1.56 -1.01 -12.60
N THR A 444 1.44 -1.69 -11.45
CA THR A 444 2.54 -1.94 -10.49
C THR A 444 2.15 -3.02 -9.47
N ASP A 445 3.11 -3.56 -8.73
CA ASP A 445 2.88 -4.33 -7.48
C ASP A 445 2.74 -3.40 -6.25
N GLY A 446 3.14 -2.13 -6.36
CA GLY A 446 3.11 -1.14 -5.29
C GLY A 446 4.18 -1.33 -4.21
N TYR A 447 5.27 -2.05 -4.50
CA TYR A 447 6.32 -2.43 -3.55
C TYR A 447 7.29 -1.28 -3.21
N VAL A 448 6.78 -0.19 -2.65
CA VAL A 448 7.56 0.98 -2.18
C VAL A 448 7.37 1.23 -0.68
N GLY A 449 8.36 1.84 -0.02
CA GLY A 449 8.27 2.24 1.39
C GLY A 449 7.68 3.62 1.64
N ASN A 450 7.70 4.49 0.63
CA ASN A 450 7.14 5.85 0.66
C ASN A 450 5.69 5.92 0.14
N ASP A 451 4.89 4.89 0.40
CA ASP A 451 3.51 4.80 -0.07
C ASP A 451 2.64 6.01 0.30
N PHE A 452 2.73 6.53 1.53
CA PHE A 452 2.01 7.75 1.92
C PHE A 452 2.47 8.99 1.11
N GLU A 453 3.75 9.12 0.75
CA GLU A 453 4.20 10.21 -0.14
C GLU A 453 3.53 10.12 -1.51
N ILE A 454 3.41 8.91 -2.07
CA ILE A 454 2.74 8.67 -3.36
C ILE A 454 1.24 9.01 -3.27
N LEU A 455 0.55 8.63 -2.20
CA LEU A 455 -0.84 9.01 -1.96
C LEU A 455 -1.02 10.53 -1.82
N GLY A 456 -0.09 11.19 -1.13
CA GLY A 456 -0.03 12.64 -1.01
C GLY A 456 0.16 13.35 -2.36
N LEU A 457 1.04 12.82 -3.22
CA LEU A 457 1.26 13.34 -4.58
C LEU A 457 0.02 13.16 -5.46
N VAL A 458 -0.60 11.98 -5.49
CA VAL A 458 -1.83 11.73 -6.25
C VAL A 458 -2.96 12.66 -5.80
N LYS A 459 -3.25 12.74 -4.48
CA LYS A 459 -4.29 13.63 -3.92
C LYS A 459 -4.06 15.09 -4.34
N LYS A 460 -2.80 15.54 -4.28
CA LYS A 460 -2.39 16.93 -4.57
C LYS A 460 -2.40 17.28 -6.05
N MET A 461 -2.06 16.33 -6.94
CA MET A 461 -1.74 16.62 -8.34
C MET A 461 -2.77 16.12 -9.36
N ARG A 462 -3.72 15.27 -8.98
CA ARG A 462 -4.71 14.67 -9.91
C ARG A 462 -5.49 15.67 -10.77
N GLY A 463 -5.79 16.87 -10.25
CA GLY A 463 -6.69 17.82 -10.91
C GLY A 463 -8.02 17.16 -11.29
N ASN A 464 -8.40 17.26 -12.57
CA ASN A 464 -9.60 16.62 -13.10
C ASN A 464 -9.39 15.18 -13.64
N SER A 465 -8.18 14.62 -13.54
CA SER A 465 -7.93 13.24 -13.96
C SER A 465 -8.66 12.21 -13.09
N ARG A 466 -8.72 10.97 -13.58
CA ARG A 466 -9.32 9.80 -12.91
C ARG A 466 -8.34 8.65 -12.94
N TRP A 467 -8.01 8.09 -11.77
CA TRP A 467 -6.95 7.10 -11.62
C TRP A 467 -7.51 5.68 -11.55
N PHE A 468 -6.96 4.80 -12.37
CA PHE A 468 -7.29 3.37 -12.39
C PHE A 468 -5.99 2.56 -12.19
N PRO A 469 -5.55 2.36 -10.93
CA PRO A 469 -4.39 1.53 -10.62
C PRO A 469 -4.68 0.06 -10.92
N PHE A 470 -3.71 -0.64 -11.51
CA PHE A 470 -3.74 -2.07 -11.75
C PHE A 470 -2.68 -2.73 -10.87
N GLY A 471 -3.12 -3.39 -9.81
CA GLY A 471 -2.26 -4.20 -8.95
C GLY A 471 -1.89 -5.50 -9.67
N THR A 472 -0.66 -5.61 -10.18
CA THR A 472 -0.21 -6.75 -10.98
C THR A 472 0.69 -7.71 -10.18
N GLY A 473 0.21 -8.94 -9.99
CA GLY A 473 0.86 -9.96 -9.15
C GLY A 473 -0.13 -10.68 -8.21
N ASN A 474 0.36 -11.66 -7.45
CA ASN A 474 -0.47 -12.51 -6.58
C ASN A 474 -0.52 -12.06 -5.10
N SER A 475 0.33 -11.12 -4.66
CA SER A 475 0.23 -10.41 -3.37
C SER A 475 0.78 -8.98 -3.49
N VAL A 476 -0.04 -8.08 -4.04
CA VAL A 476 0.34 -6.67 -4.26
C VAL A 476 0.07 -5.79 -3.03
N ASN A 477 0.66 -4.60 -2.97
CA ASN A 477 0.44 -3.64 -1.90
C ASN A 477 -0.92 -2.94 -2.02
N ARG A 478 -2.00 -3.68 -1.75
CA ARG A 478 -3.41 -3.25 -1.88
C ARG A 478 -3.71 -1.88 -1.26
N MET A 479 -3.13 -1.56 -0.10
CA MET A 479 -3.26 -0.23 0.54
C MET A 479 -2.86 0.92 -0.39
N LEU A 480 -1.77 0.76 -1.15
CA LEU A 480 -1.33 1.76 -2.11
C LEU A 480 -2.17 1.73 -3.40
N ILE A 481 -2.53 0.55 -3.90
CA ILE A 481 -3.35 0.39 -5.12
C ILE A 481 -4.75 1.01 -4.93
N ASP A 482 -5.49 0.60 -3.88
CA ASP A 482 -6.80 1.15 -3.54
C ASP A 482 -6.71 2.60 -3.07
N GLY A 483 -5.62 2.97 -2.38
CA GLY A 483 -5.34 4.35 -1.98
C GLY A 483 -5.17 5.28 -3.18
N MET A 484 -4.39 4.89 -4.19
CA MET A 484 -4.22 5.67 -5.42
C MET A 484 -5.52 5.80 -6.21
N ALA A 485 -6.38 4.77 -6.19
CA ALA A 485 -7.72 4.84 -6.78
C ALA A 485 -8.61 5.84 -6.02
N LYS A 486 -8.66 5.73 -4.69
CA LYS A 486 -9.44 6.58 -3.78
C LYS A 486 -9.04 8.04 -3.87
N GLU A 487 -7.76 8.36 -3.68
CA GLU A 487 -7.26 9.74 -3.72
C GLU A 487 -7.27 10.29 -5.16
N GLY A 488 -7.05 9.44 -6.17
CA GLY A 488 -7.11 9.80 -7.59
C GLY A 488 -8.53 9.86 -8.19
N GLY A 489 -9.55 9.51 -7.42
CA GLY A 489 -10.97 9.63 -7.80
C GLY A 489 -11.50 8.56 -8.78
N GLY A 490 -10.87 7.38 -8.88
CA GLY A 490 -11.29 6.29 -9.77
C GLY A 490 -11.37 4.92 -9.05
N GLU A 491 -11.07 3.83 -9.75
CA GLU A 491 -11.24 2.45 -9.23
C GLU A 491 -10.04 1.56 -9.52
N ALA A 492 -9.61 0.78 -8.53
CA ALA A 492 -8.55 -0.21 -8.65
C ALA A 492 -9.00 -1.47 -9.40
N GLU A 493 -8.06 -2.14 -10.06
CA GLU A 493 -8.22 -3.48 -10.62
C GLU A 493 -7.02 -4.37 -10.23
N TYR A 494 -7.23 -5.70 -10.20
CA TYR A 494 -6.22 -6.67 -9.77
C TYR A 494 -5.93 -7.68 -10.86
N VAL A 495 -4.69 -7.67 -11.36
CA VAL A 495 -4.21 -8.53 -12.45
C VAL A 495 -3.38 -9.66 -11.84
N LEU A 496 -4.08 -10.71 -11.40
CA LEU A 496 -3.44 -11.94 -10.89
C LEU A 496 -2.69 -12.65 -12.02
N LEU A 497 -1.67 -13.44 -11.69
CA LEU A 497 -0.79 -14.05 -12.70
C LEU A 497 -1.50 -15.10 -13.57
N ASN A 498 -2.65 -15.60 -13.15
CA ASN A 498 -3.55 -16.47 -13.92
C ASN A 498 -4.74 -15.73 -14.58
N SER A 499 -4.78 -14.40 -14.52
CA SER A 499 -5.87 -13.61 -15.13
C SER A 499 -5.75 -13.51 -16.66
N SER A 500 -6.90 -13.43 -17.32
CA SER A 500 -7.01 -13.04 -18.73
C SER A 500 -7.02 -11.52 -18.88
N ALA A 501 -6.18 -11.01 -19.80
CA ALA A 501 -6.16 -9.60 -20.16
C ALA A 501 -7.49 -9.13 -20.77
N GLU A 502 -8.23 -10.01 -21.44
CA GLU A 502 -9.56 -9.72 -21.97
C GLU A 502 -10.56 -9.39 -20.85
N THR A 503 -10.56 -10.18 -19.77
CA THR A 503 -11.44 -9.96 -18.62
C THR A 503 -11.12 -8.64 -17.91
N VAL A 504 -9.83 -8.36 -17.72
CA VAL A 504 -9.34 -7.10 -17.11
C VAL A 504 -9.70 -5.89 -17.99
N GLY A 505 -9.45 -5.99 -19.29
CA GLY A 505 -9.63 -4.88 -20.24
C GLY A 505 -11.08 -4.58 -20.58
N LYS A 506 -11.96 -5.59 -20.71
CA LYS A 506 -13.41 -5.38 -20.85
C LYS A 506 -13.97 -4.62 -19.65
N LYS A 507 -13.64 -5.09 -18.44
CA LYS A 507 -14.06 -4.48 -17.17
C LYS A 507 -13.56 -3.05 -17.01
N PHE A 508 -12.33 -2.76 -17.45
CA PHE A 508 -11.81 -1.39 -17.52
C PHE A 508 -12.66 -0.53 -18.47
N TYR A 509 -12.95 -0.98 -19.69
CA TYR A 509 -13.76 -0.22 -20.65
C TYR A 509 -15.23 -0.03 -20.22
N GLU A 510 -15.84 -1.03 -19.60
CA GLU A 510 -17.16 -0.93 -18.98
C GLU A 510 -17.19 0.18 -17.91
N ARG A 511 -16.14 0.26 -17.08
CA ARG A 511 -15.96 1.34 -16.10
C ARG A 511 -15.78 2.70 -16.79
N ILE A 512 -14.81 2.84 -17.69
CA ILE A 512 -14.43 4.15 -18.26
C ILE A 512 -15.33 4.68 -19.39
N GLY A 513 -16.23 3.86 -19.95
CA GLY A 513 -17.14 4.28 -21.02
C GLY A 513 -18.19 5.31 -20.58
N SER A 514 -18.75 5.12 -19.38
CA SER A 514 -19.59 6.11 -18.69
C SER A 514 -19.70 5.73 -17.21
N PRO A 515 -19.47 6.66 -16.26
CA PRO A 515 -19.87 6.48 -14.86
C PRO A 515 -21.35 6.15 -14.75
N VAL A 516 -21.68 5.37 -13.72
CA VAL A 516 -23.05 5.05 -13.30
C VAL A 516 -23.68 6.27 -12.59
N LEU A 517 -22.90 6.96 -11.74
CA LEU A 517 -23.28 8.22 -11.10
C LEU A 517 -22.07 9.17 -10.97
N THR A 518 -22.31 10.48 -11.06
CA THR A 518 -21.35 11.56 -10.77
C THR A 518 -21.94 12.59 -9.79
N ASP A 519 -21.09 13.44 -9.20
CA ASP A 519 -21.46 14.48 -8.21
C ASP A 519 -22.31 13.98 -7.02
N VAL A 520 -22.05 12.76 -6.57
CA VAL A 520 -22.90 12.06 -5.61
C VAL A 520 -22.90 12.74 -4.23
N LYS A 521 -24.09 13.12 -3.76
CA LYS A 521 -24.34 13.85 -2.51
C LYS A 521 -25.42 13.17 -1.69
N LEU A 522 -25.21 13.10 -0.38
CA LEU A 522 -26.13 12.51 0.59
C LEU A 522 -26.73 13.62 1.47
N SER A 523 -28.06 13.66 1.58
CA SER A 523 -28.79 14.59 2.43
C SER A 523 -29.78 13.86 3.35
N PHE A 524 -30.19 14.53 4.43
CA PHE A 524 -30.98 13.94 5.52
C PHE A 524 -32.14 14.89 5.82
N SER A 525 -33.37 14.36 5.81
CA SER A 525 -34.60 15.12 6.05
C SER A 525 -35.26 14.74 7.38
N ASP A 526 -36.51 15.19 7.59
CA ASP A 526 -37.40 14.73 8.66
C ASP A 526 -36.85 14.94 10.09
N GLY A 527 -35.89 15.86 10.25
CA GLY A 527 -35.24 16.15 11.53
C GLY A 527 -34.24 15.08 11.99
N LEU A 528 -33.68 14.27 11.07
CA LEU A 528 -32.58 13.34 11.37
C LEU A 528 -31.31 14.09 11.77
N GLU A 529 -30.94 14.04 13.06
CA GLU A 529 -29.69 14.63 13.56
C GLU A 529 -28.49 13.70 13.32
N VAL A 530 -27.81 13.85 12.19
CA VAL A 530 -26.60 13.07 11.86
C VAL A 530 -25.32 13.90 11.89
N LYS A 531 -24.20 13.24 12.20
CA LYS A 531 -22.85 13.83 12.26
C LYS A 531 -21.82 12.81 11.76
N ASP A 532 -20.63 13.31 11.42
CA ASP A 532 -19.46 12.49 11.06
C ASP A 532 -19.75 11.41 10.01
N VAL A 533 -20.38 11.79 8.90
CA VAL A 533 -20.66 10.87 7.79
C VAL A 533 -19.43 10.71 6.90
N TYR A 534 -19.06 9.47 6.62
CA TYR A 534 -17.91 9.08 5.80
C TYR A 534 -18.32 8.09 4.70
N PRO A 535 -17.80 8.23 3.45
CA PRO A 535 -16.92 9.30 3.00
C PRO A 535 -17.65 10.66 2.93
N ARG A 536 -16.92 11.77 3.13
CA ARG A 536 -17.47 13.13 3.06
C ARG A 536 -17.68 13.61 1.62
N GLU A 537 -16.83 13.14 0.72
CA GLU A 537 -16.85 13.37 -0.72
C GLU A 537 -16.93 11.99 -1.39
N VAL A 538 -17.80 11.84 -2.37
CA VAL A 538 -17.99 10.58 -3.10
C VAL A 538 -17.43 10.76 -4.50
N SER A 539 -16.45 9.92 -4.87
CA SER A 539 -15.92 9.86 -6.24
C SER A 539 -17.00 9.38 -7.22
N ASP A 540 -16.79 9.64 -8.51
CA ASP A 540 -17.64 9.09 -9.55
C ASP A 540 -17.70 7.55 -9.45
N VAL A 541 -18.87 6.99 -9.72
CA VAL A 541 -19.19 5.58 -9.49
C VAL A 541 -19.04 4.83 -10.80
N TYR A 542 -17.97 4.05 -10.99
CA TYR A 542 -17.65 3.47 -12.31
C TYR A 542 -18.18 2.05 -12.50
N ALA A 543 -18.35 1.28 -11.43
CA ALA A 543 -19.03 -0.02 -11.44
C ALA A 543 -20.48 0.07 -10.90
N GLU A 544 -21.32 -0.93 -11.17
CA GLU A 544 -22.65 -1.06 -10.54
C GLU A 544 -22.53 -1.55 -9.08
N ARG A 545 -21.72 -0.85 -8.27
CA ARG A 545 -21.35 -1.25 -6.92
C ARG A 545 -22.04 -0.43 -5.82
N PRO A 546 -22.50 -1.05 -4.73
CA PRO A 546 -23.07 -0.34 -3.59
C PRO A 546 -22.11 0.70 -3.00
N LEU A 547 -22.67 1.85 -2.65
CA LEU A 547 -22.00 2.92 -1.93
C LEU A 547 -22.20 2.74 -0.43
N TYR A 548 -21.10 2.64 0.32
CA TYR A 548 -21.10 2.32 1.75
C TYR A 548 -20.76 3.53 2.61
N PHE A 549 -21.78 4.28 3.03
CA PHE A 549 -21.66 5.39 3.97
C PHE A 549 -21.69 4.90 5.42
N LYS A 550 -20.91 5.49 6.30
CA LYS A 550 -20.91 5.24 7.75
C LYS A 550 -21.09 6.56 8.48
N GLY A 551 -21.92 6.62 9.52
CA GLY A 551 -22.18 7.88 10.23
C GLY A 551 -22.66 7.71 11.66
N ARG A 552 -22.81 8.83 12.37
CA ARG A 552 -23.39 8.92 13.72
C ARG A 552 -24.73 9.62 13.70
N TYR A 553 -25.62 9.28 14.63
CA TYR A 553 -26.84 10.04 14.95
C TYR A 553 -26.87 10.45 16.42
N THR A 554 -27.38 11.65 16.73
CA THR A 554 -27.43 12.18 18.11
C THR A 554 -28.79 12.04 18.79
N ALA A 555 -29.87 11.79 18.04
CA ALA A 555 -31.21 11.57 18.56
C ALA A 555 -31.90 10.41 17.83
N PRO A 556 -32.73 9.60 18.53
CA PRO A 556 -33.48 8.52 17.88
C PRO A 556 -34.67 9.09 17.09
N ARG A 557 -34.79 8.70 15.81
CA ARG A 557 -35.82 9.21 14.89
C ARG A 557 -35.93 8.37 13.61
N ALA A 558 -37.17 8.20 13.14
CA ALA A 558 -37.45 7.75 11.77
C ALA A 558 -37.49 8.94 10.80
N GLY A 559 -36.95 8.75 9.60
CA GLY A 559 -36.84 9.78 8.57
C GLY A 559 -36.29 9.26 7.25
N THR A 560 -35.86 10.18 6.38
CA THR A 560 -35.39 9.84 5.03
C THR A 560 -33.96 10.32 4.79
N ILE A 561 -33.14 9.43 4.22
CA ILE A 561 -31.86 9.77 3.62
C ILE A 561 -32.07 9.84 2.11
N THR A 562 -31.61 10.92 1.47
CA THR A 562 -31.69 11.08 0.01
C THR A 562 -30.30 11.09 -0.58
N LEU A 563 -30.04 10.20 -1.53
CA LEU A 563 -28.87 10.25 -2.40
C LEU A 563 -29.24 10.97 -3.69
N THR A 564 -28.40 11.91 -4.12
CA THR A 564 -28.55 12.70 -5.33
C THR A 564 -27.25 12.69 -6.14
N GLY A 565 -27.33 12.97 -7.44
CA GLY A 565 -26.18 13.07 -8.35
C GLY A 565 -26.64 13.22 -9.80
N TYR A 566 -25.79 12.87 -10.76
CA TYR A 566 -26.17 12.77 -12.17
C TYR A 566 -25.90 11.37 -12.73
N GLN A 567 -26.86 10.83 -13.47
CA GLN A 567 -26.74 9.59 -14.25
C GLN A 567 -26.75 9.94 -15.74
N ALA A 568 -25.66 9.66 -16.46
CA ALA A 568 -25.50 10.04 -17.87
C ALA A 568 -25.88 11.51 -18.16
N GLY A 569 -25.47 12.43 -17.27
CA GLY A 569 -25.76 13.88 -17.34
C GLY A 569 -27.17 14.31 -16.91
N LYS A 570 -28.08 13.38 -16.60
CA LYS A 570 -29.45 13.69 -16.11
C LYS A 570 -29.48 13.67 -14.58
N PRO A 571 -30.20 14.58 -13.89
CA PRO A 571 -30.35 14.54 -12.45
C PRO A 571 -30.91 13.19 -11.97
N TYR A 572 -30.28 12.62 -10.95
CA TYR A 572 -30.68 11.38 -10.30
C TYR A 572 -30.98 11.62 -8.82
N SER A 573 -31.99 10.93 -8.28
CA SER A 573 -32.36 10.98 -6.88
C SER A 573 -32.94 9.65 -6.40
N GLN A 574 -32.52 9.19 -5.23
CA GLN A 574 -33.01 7.99 -4.57
C GLN A 574 -33.23 8.26 -3.08
N THR A 575 -34.42 7.93 -2.57
CA THR A 575 -34.77 8.05 -1.16
C THR A 575 -34.69 6.70 -0.45
N ILE A 576 -34.20 6.70 0.79
CA ILE A 576 -34.11 5.54 1.68
C ILE A 576 -34.73 5.94 3.01
N LYS A 577 -35.81 5.26 3.40
CA LYS A 577 -36.41 5.42 4.73
C LYS A 577 -35.56 4.69 5.76
N VAL A 578 -35.24 5.38 6.84
CA VAL A 578 -34.46 4.85 7.97
C VAL A 578 -35.21 5.07 9.28
N ASP A 579 -34.98 4.19 10.24
CA ASP A 579 -35.33 4.38 11.64
C ASP A 579 -34.05 4.23 12.47
N PHE A 580 -33.69 5.30 13.18
CA PHE A 580 -32.54 5.31 14.08
C PHE A 580 -33.06 5.08 15.51
N PRO A 581 -32.94 3.86 16.07
CA PRO A 581 -33.57 3.51 17.33
C PRO A 581 -32.82 4.10 18.53
N ASN A 582 -33.48 4.19 19.69
CA ASN A 582 -32.82 4.61 20.92
C ASN A 582 -31.90 3.53 21.51
N GLU A 583 -32.08 2.27 21.09
CA GLU A 583 -31.28 1.12 21.51
C GLU A 583 -31.25 0.08 20.37
N SER A 584 -30.06 -0.34 19.95
CA SER A 584 -29.83 -1.46 19.03
C SER A 584 -28.58 -2.22 19.48
N LYS A 585 -28.75 -3.51 19.78
CA LYS A 585 -27.71 -4.41 20.32
C LYS A 585 -27.11 -5.36 19.27
N GLU A 586 -27.79 -5.51 18.15
CA GLU A 586 -27.33 -6.24 16.97
C GLU A 586 -26.29 -5.41 16.21
N ASN A 587 -25.44 -6.05 15.40
CA ASN A 587 -24.45 -5.35 14.57
C ASN A 587 -23.36 -4.59 15.36
N LYS A 588 -22.84 -5.20 16.45
CA LYS A 588 -21.82 -4.63 17.37
C LYS A 588 -20.57 -4.02 16.71
N GLY A 589 -20.22 -4.42 15.48
CA GLY A 589 -19.06 -3.89 14.75
C GLY A 589 -19.31 -2.61 13.93
N VAL A 590 -20.55 -2.11 13.85
CA VAL A 590 -20.88 -0.85 13.15
C VAL A 590 -20.11 0.36 13.70
N PRO A 591 -19.90 0.52 15.02
CA PRO A 591 -19.01 1.56 15.57
C PRO A 591 -17.54 1.40 15.14
N SER A 592 -17.01 0.17 15.07
CA SER A 592 -15.64 -0.11 14.58
C SER A 592 -15.48 0.32 13.11
N LEU A 593 -16.46 -0.03 12.26
CA LEU A 593 -16.50 0.36 10.85
C LEU A 593 -16.62 1.88 10.65
N TRP A 594 -17.43 2.57 11.47
CA TRP A 594 -17.49 4.04 11.46
C TRP A 594 -16.16 4.66 11.92
N ALA A 595 -15.58 4.15 13.01
CA ALA A 595 -14.34 4.68 13.57
C ALA A 595 -13.17 4.52 12.59
N ARG A 596 -13.07 3.37 11.90
CA ARG A 596 -12.05 3.17 10.85
C ARG A 596 -12.27 4.13 9.68
N ALA A 597 -13.50 4.26 9.18
CA ALA A 597 -13.81 5.23 8.12
C ALA A 597 -13.50 6.69 8.50
N LYS A 598 -13.65 7.05 9.79
CA LYS A 598 -13.18 8.34 10.32
C LYS A 598 -11.66 8.44 10.32
N VAL A 599 -10.94 7.45 10.87
CA VAL A 599 -9.47 7.43 10.91
C VAL A 599 -8.87 7.50 9.51
N ASP A 600 -9.40 6.75 8.54
CA ASP A 600 -8.95 6.76 7.15
C ASP A 600 -9.17 8.10 6.44
N ARG A 601 -10.10 8.94 6.94
CA ARG A 601 -10.37 10.31 6.45
C ARG A 601 -9.64 11.39 7.28
N LEU A 602 -9.06 11.06 8.43
CA LEU A 602 -8.14 11.95 9.16
C LEU A 602 -6.70 11.73 8.69
N MET A 603 -6.29 10.47 8.52
CA MET A 603 -4.98 10.09 7.95
C MET A 603 -4.76 10.70 6.56
N SER A 604 -5.80 10.75 5.71
CA SER A 604 -5.64 11.24 4.34
C SER A 604 -5.50 12.76 4.21
N GLU A 605 -5.69 13.54 5.27
CA GLU A 605 -5.49 15.00 5.22
C GLU A 605 -4.01 15.38 5.26
N ASP A 606 -3.16 14.54 5.85
CA ASP A 606 -1.73 14.80 6.02
C ASP A 606 -0.88 13.55 5.73
N TRP A 607 -1.01 13.06 4.49
CA TRP A 607 -0.20 11.94 3.99
C TRP A 607 1.32 12.23 4.07
N PHE A 608 1.76 13.47 3.83
CA PHE A 608 3.18 13.83 3.88
C PHE A 608 3.73 13.85 5.31
N GLY A 609 3.00 14.42 6.28
CA GLY A 609 3.34 14.34 7.70
C GLY A 609 3.30 12.89 8.21
N ALA A 610 2.34 12.08 7.77
CA ALA A 610 2.26 10.66 8.08
C ALA A 610 3.49 9.86 7.57
N GLN A 611 4.00 10.16 6.36
CA GLN A 611 5.24 9.58 5.85
C GLN A 611 6.46 9.99 6.69
N GLN A 612 6.55 11.26 7.08
CA GLN A 612 7.71 11.81 7.78
C GLN A 612 7.70 11.56 9.30
N GLY A 613 6.63 10.96 9.84
CA GLY A 613 6.40 10.83 11.28
C GLY A 613 6.03 12.16 11.98
N GLN A 614 5.75 13.21 11.19
CA GLN A 614 5.48 14.59 11.61
C GLN A 614 4.05 15.02 11.28
N VAL A 615 3.09 14.10 11.39
CA VAL A 615 1.66 14.37 11.20
C VAL A 615 1.20 15.54 12.08
N ASN A 616 0.29 16.37 11.55
CA ASN A 616 -0.38 17.43 12.31
C ASN A 616 -0.89 16.91 13.68
N LYS A 617 -0.66 17.69 14.73
CA LYS A 617 -0.90 17.28 16.12
C LYS A 617 -2.39 17.06 16.39
N GLU A 618 -3.24 17.97 15.93
CA GLU A 618 -4.68 17.96 16.18
C GLU A 618 -5.34 16.76 15.48
N LEU A 619 -4.95 16.46 14.24
CA LEU A 619 -5.35 15.22 13.54
C LEU A 619 -4.88 13.96 14.28
N LYS A 620 -3.64 13.95 14.79
CA LYS A 620 -3.10 12.80 15.54
C LYS A 620 -3.86 12.57 16.84
N GLU A 621 -4.21 13.63 17.56
CA GLU A 621 -4.99 13.55 18.79
C GLU A 621 -6.43 13.09 18.51
N GLU A 622 -7.09 13.61 17.46
CA GLU A 622 -8.43 13.14 17.08
C GLU A 622 -8.44 11.68 16.60
N ILE A 623 -7.40 11.22 15.89
CA ILE A 623 -7.22 9.80 15.52
C ILE A 623 -7.07 8.94 16.78
N VAL A 624 -6.18 9.32 17.72
CA VAL A 624 -5.94 8.56 18.96
C VAL A 624 -7.18 8.49 19.83
N ASP A 625 -7.90 9.59 20.03
CA ASP A 625 -9.09 9.61 20.88
C ASP A 625 -10.27 8.85 20.23
N THR A 626 -10.40 8.92 18.90
CA THR A 626 -11.35 8.06 18.14
C THR A 626 -10.98 6.59 18.29
N ALA A 627 -9.70 6.25 18.16
CA ALA A 627 -9.19 4.89 18.22
C ALA A 627 -9.37 4.24 19.59
N LEU A 628 -8.98 4.94 20.67
CA LEU A 628 -9.13 4.46 22.05
C LEU A 628 -10.60 4.31 22.44
N LYS A 629 -11.47 5.27 22.10
CA LYS A 629 -12.91 5.20 22.40
C LYS A 629 -13.60 4.02 21.70
N HIS A 630 -13.16 3.67 20.49
CA HIS A 630 -13.76 2.62 19.67
C HIS A 630 -12.97 1.30 19.67
N HIS A 631 -11.94 1.20 20.51
CA HIS A 631 -11.05 0.05 20.63
C HIS A 631 -10.34 -0.39 19.33
N ILE A 632 -10.22 0.49 18.32
CA ILE A 632 -9.60 0.14 17.02
C ILE A 632 -8.11 0.49 16.95
N MET A 633 -7.33 -0.37 16.29
CA MET A 633 -5.93 -0.12 15.95
C MET A 633 -5.77 0.99 14.91
N THR A 634 -4.66 1.73 15.02
CA THR A 634 -4.20 2.77 14.10
C THR A 634 -2.67 2.85 14.13
N LYS A 635 -2.03 3.64 13.27
CA LYS A 635 -0.58 3.91 13.36
C LYS A 635 -0.14 4.52 14.71
N TYR A 636 -1.07 5.05 15.52
CA TYR A 636 -0.81 5.77 16.78
C TYR A 636 -1.40 5.10 18.03
N THR A 637 -2.09 3.96 17.88
CA THR A 637 -2.58 3.10 18.98
C THR A 637 -2.05 1.68 18.81
N SER A 638 -1.99 0.91 19.90
CA SER A 638 -1.47 -0.47 19.86
C SER A 638 -2.11 -1.30 20.97
N PHE A 639 -2.30 -2.60 20.72
CA PHE A 639 -2.75 -3.54 21.75
C PHE A 639 -1.54 -4.11 22.51
N VAL A 640 -1.62 -4.13 23.84
CA VAL A 640 -0.65 -4.80 24.70
C VAL A 640 -1.35 -5.76 25.68
N ALA A 641 -0.82 -6.98 25.82
CA ALA A 641 -1.24 -7.97 26.79
C ALA A 641 -0.02 -8.44 27.60
N VAL A 642 -0.15 -8.56 28.92
CA VAL A 642 0.92 -8.99 29.83
C VAL A 642 0.37 -10.05 30.78
N ASP A 643 1.09 -11.16 30.92
CA ASP A 643 0.88 -12.13 31.99
C ASP A 643 1.85 -11.81 33.15
N ASP A 644 1.37 -11.02 34.10
CA ASP A 644 2.12 -10.64 35.31
C ASP A 644 2.11 -11.72 36.40
N SER A 645 1.31 -12.78 36.23
CA SER A 645 1.08 -13.82 37.25
C SER A 645 2.18 -14.88 37.31
N ILE A 646 3.01 -15.02 36.27
CA ILE A 646 4.21 -15.89 36.27
C ILE A 646 5.40 -15.13 35.68
N LYS A 647 6.48 -15.01 36.48
CA LYS A 647 7.77 -14.50 36.03
C LYS A 647 8.65 -15.64 35.50
N THR A 648 9.06 -15.54 34.24
CA THR A 648 10.01 -16.45 33.59
C THR A 648 11.41 -16.35 34.20
N LYS A 649 12.21 -17.41 34.07
CA LYS A 649 13.56 -17.47 34.67
C LYS A 649 14.61 -16.76 33.81
N GLY A 650 15.64 -16.21 34.47
CA GLY A 650 16.81 -15.60 33.82
C GLY A 650 16.54 -14.28 33.08
N GLU A 651 17.58 -13.78 32.43
CA GLU A 651 17.60 -12.55 31.62
C GLU A 651 16.48 -12.49 30.56
N PRO A 652 16.12 -11.29 30.06
CA PRO A 652 15.16 -11.14 28.95
C PRO A 652 15.57 -11.95 27.71
N GLY A 653 14.57 -12.47 26.98
CA GLY A 653 14.82 -13.35 25.84
C GLY A 653 15.61 -12.70 24.68
N GLU A 654 16.37 -13.52 23.94
CA GLU A 654 17.07 -13.06 22.72
C GLU A 654 16.05 -12.79 21.59
N LYS A 655 16.20 -11.66 20.89
CA LYS A 655 15.24 -11.23 19.85
C LYS A 655 15.44 -12.01 18.54
N VAL A 656 14.40 -12.71 18.11
CA VAL A 656 14.34 -13.47 16.87
C VAL A 656 13.26 -12.88 15.96
N ASN A 657 13.69 -12.29 14.83
CA ASN A 657 12.77 -11.82 13.80
C ASN A 657 12.29 -13.03 12.97
N VAL A 658 10.98 -13.22 12.88
CA VAL A 658 10.33 -14.25 12.07
C VAL A 658 10.45 -13.87 10.59
N PRO A 659 11.05 -14.71 9.72
CA PRO A 659 11.11 -14.45 8.29
C PRO A 659 9.76 -14.67 7.61
N VAL A 660 9.57 -14.01 6.47
CA VAL A 660 8.45 -14.27 5.54
C VAL A 660 8.95 -14.86 4.22
N GLU A 661 8.03 -15.40 3.43
CA GLU A 661 8.31 -15.96 2.11
C GLU A 661 8.56 -14.86 1.05
N MET A 662 9.17 -15.23 -0.07
CA MET A 662 9.11 -14.40 -1.29
C MET A 662 7.71 -14.51 -1.90
N PRO A 663 7.03 -13.39 -2.25
CA PRO A 663 5.73 -13.44 -2.90
C PRO A 663 5.74 -14.20 -4.23
N ASP A 664 4.64 -14.90 -4.50
CA ASP A 664 4.48 -15.75 -5.68
C ASP A 664 4.66 -14.97 -7.00
N GLY A 665 5.50 -15.50 -7.87
CA GLY A 665 5.91 -14.89 -9.14
C GLY A 665 6.92 -13.73 -9.04
N VAL A 666 7.41 -13.35 -7.86
CA VAL A 666 8.34 -12.22 -7.68
C VAL A 666 9.80 -12.68 -7.61
N SER A 667 10.64 -12.16 -8.51
CA SER A 667 12.04 -12.58 -8.63
C SER A 667 12.96 -11.96 -7.57
N ARG A 668 13.47 -12.79 -6.64
CA ARG A 668 14.52 -12.41 -5.66
C ARG A 668 15.79 -11.89 -6.35
N GLU A 669 16.19 -12.50 -7.47
CA GLU A 669 17.38 -12.10 -8.22
C GLU A 669 17.24 -10.68 -8.79
N ALA A 670 16.06 -10.34 -9.32
CA ALA A 670 15.82 -9.04 -9.96
C ALA A 670 15.69 -7.89 -8.95
N ILE A 671 15.30 -8.17 -7.70
CA ILE A 671 15.21 -7.17 -6.63
C ILE A 671 16.55 -6.94 -5.92
N PHE A 672 17.29 -8.01 -5.60
CA PHE A 672 18.50 -7.92 -4.76
C PHE A 672 19.83 -8.08 -5.51
N GLY A 673 19.79 -8.58 -6.75
CA GLY A 673 20.96 -8.86 -7.59
C GLY A 673 21.66 -10.17 -7.26
N ARG A 674 22.27 -10.80 -8.29
CA ARG A 674 22.97 -12.10 -8.20
C ARG A 674 23.97 -12.20 -7.05
N GLY A 675 24.67 -11.10 -6.72
CA GLY A 675 25.69 -11.07 -5.66
C GLY A 675 25.16 -11.10 -4.22
N ASN A 676 23.86 -10.87 -3.98
CA ASN A 676 23.26 -10.85 -2.64
C ASN A 676 22.30 -12.02 -2.36
N MET A 677 22.16 -12.98 -3.29
CA MET A 677 21.19 -14.10 -3.21
C MET A 677 21.14 -14.77 -1.83
N ASN A 678 22.31 -15.03 -1.23
CA ASN A 678 22.44 -15.77 0.04
C ASN A 678 22.54 -14.87 1.29
N ARG A 679 22.28 -13.56 1.20
CA ARG A 679 22.25 -12.69 2.39
C ARG A 679 20.84 -12.64 3.00
N PRO A 680 20.69 -12.81 4.33
CA PRO A 680 19.48 -12.42 5.04
C PRO A 680 19.22 -10.92 4.83
N THR A 681 18.00 -10.54 4.48
CA THR A 681 17.67 -9.15 4.11
C THR A 681 17.54 -8.20 5.29
N ALA A 682 17.61 -8.70 6.53
CA ALA A 682 17.81 -7.88 7.72
C ALA A 682 18.76 -8.60 8.70
N ALA A 683 19.95 -8.03 8.91
CA ALA A 683 20.68 -8.26 10.15
C ALA A 683 19.93 -7.55 11.29
N PRO A 684 19.90 -8.10 12.53
CA PRO A 684 19.19 -7.46 13.63
C PRO A 684 19.85 -6.12 13.97
N VAL A 685 19.19 -5.02 13.60
CA VAL A 685 19.56 -3.68 14.07
C VAL A 685 19.38 -3.68 15.58
N ARG A 686 20.50 -3.72 16.31
CA ARG A 686 20.53 -3.71 17.77
C ARG A 686 20.10 -2.34 18.26
N ALA A 687 18.77 -2.12 18.30
CA ALA A 687 18.14 -0.91 18.78
C ALA A 687 18.67 -0.60 20.19
N LYS A 688 19.53 0.40 20.27
CA LYS A 688 20.15 0.81 21.53
C LYS A 688 19.09 1.60 22.28
N LEU A 689 18.36 0.90 23.16
CA LEU A 689 17.33 1.50 24.01
C LEU A 689 17.98 2.67 24.78
N MET A 690 17.65 3.90 24.37
CA MET A 690 18.12 5.08 25.08
C MET A 690 17.23 5.24 26.32
N ASN A 691 17.79 4.92 27.49
CA ASN A 691 17.12 5.15 28.76
C ASN A 691 16.73 6.64 28.86
N LEU A 692 15.43 6.93 28.82
CA LEU A 692 14.88 8.27 29.00
C LEU A 692 14.84 8.62 30.49
N THR A 693 16.01 8.71 31.12
CA THR A 693 16.19 9.18 32.49
C THR A 693 17.03 10.46 32.51
N ASN A 694 16.40 11.56 32.95
CA ASN A 694 16.98 12.86 33.27
C ASN A 694 17.77 13.58 32.16
N PHE A 695 17.03 14.25 31.27
CA PHE A 695 17.59 15.35 30.46
C PHE A 695 17.81 16.61 31.32
N ALA A 696 18.98 16.72 31.94
CA ALA A 696 19.49 17.96 32.53
C ALA A 696 20.57 18.58 31.63
N TYR A 697 20.73 19.90 31.69
CA TYR A 697 21.69 20.64 30.87
C TYR A 697 23.15 20.28 31.20
N SER A 698 23.98 19.94 30.20
CA SER A 698 25.23 20.69 29.90
C SER A 698 26.05 20.11 28.72
N ASN A 699 26.90 20.97 28.16
CA ASN A 699 27.71 20.87 26.93
C ASN A 699 28.85 19.82 26.87
N PHE A 700 29.38 19.67 25.64
CA PHE A 700 30.70 19.16 25.22
C PHE A 700 30.93 17.62 25.18
N GLY A 701 31.68 17.20 24.15
CA GLY A 701 32.11 15.82 23.93
C GLY A 701 32.26 15.48 22.44
N ASN A 702 33.47 15.61 21.89
CA ASN A 702 33.78 15.29 20.49
C ASN A 702 34.64 14.02 20.41
N ALA A 703 34.25 13.03 19.61
CA ALA A 703 35.01 11.78 19.43
C ALA A 703 34.88 11.24 17.99
N ASN A 704 35.99 10.80 17.42
CA ASN A 704 36.09 10.26 16.05
C ASN A 704 35.73 8.77 15.98
N LEU A 705 35.19 8.36 14.83
CA LEU A 705 35.33 7.07 14.12
C LEU A 705 34.39 7.13 12.90
N GLY A 706 34.69 6.58 11.72
CA GLY A 706 35.90 5.98 11.17
C GLY A 706 35.58 5.45 9.78
N SER A 707 36.25 5.94 8.73
CA SER A 707 35.84 5.71 7.33
C SER A 707 36.33 4.37 6.77
N VAL A 708 35.45 3.65 6.06
CA VAL A 708 35.83 2.56 5.15
C VAL A 708 35.35 2.91 3.75
N ASN A 709 36.29 3.03 2.81
CA ASN A 709 36.00 3.24 1.39
C ASN A 709 35.74 1.91 0.68
N TYR A 710 34.93 1.94 -0.37
CA TYR A 710 35.02 1.00 -1.48
C TYR A 710 35.16 1.79 -2.79
N GLY A 711 36.16 1.43 -3.59
CA GLY A 711 36.43 1.99 -4.91
C GLY A 711 36.52 0.90 -5.97
N GLY A 712 36.35 1.27 -7.23
CA GLY A 712 36.16 0.35 -8.36
C GLY A 712 35.20 0.96 -9.37
N ALA A 713 35.57 2.05 -10.05
CA ALA A 713 36.41 2.05 -11.25
C ALA A 713 35.59 1.72 -12.52
N ALA A 714 35.36 2.75 -13.34
CA ALA A 714 34.73 2.63 -14.66
C ALA A 714 35.78 2.96 -15.74
N ALA A 715 35.85 2.14 -16.79
CA ALA A 715 36.66 2.43 -17.96
C ALA A 715 35.92 3.41 -18.88
N GLY A 716 36.60 4.47 -19.33
CA GLY A 716 36.02 5.50 -20.18
C GLY A 716 36.28 5.27 -21.68
N VAL A 717 35.36 5.76 -22.51
CA VAL A 717 35.59 6.03 -23.93
C VAL A 717 35.12 7.46 -24.19
N GLY A 718 35.99 8.30 -24.75
CA GLY A 718 35.72 9.72 -24.97
C GLY A 718 35.14 10.02 -26.35
N ILE A 719 34.32 11.08 -26.44
CA ILE A 719 33.88 11.70 -27.70
C ILE A 719 34.25 13.19 -27.63
N PRO A 720 34.98 13.75 -28.62
CA PRO A 720 35.39 15.16 -28.58
C PRO A 720 34.38 16.11 -29.26
N GLY A 721 34.20 17.28 -28.65
CA GLY A 721 34.21 18.54 -29.41
C GLY A 721 32.88 19.09 -29.95
N GLY A 722 32.31 20.05 -29.21
CA GLY A 722 31.98 21.37 -29.77
C GLY A 722 30.58 21.59 -30.37
N PHE A 723 29.85 22.54 -29.78
CA PHE A 723 28.84 23.33 -30.48
C PHE A 723 29.03 24.81 -30.14
N MET A 724 28.94 25.67 -31.17
CA MET A 724 29.02 27.12 -31.00
C MET A 724 27.70 27.71 -30.49
N THR A 725 27.81 28.85 -29.81
CA THR A 725 26.69 29.75 -29.51
C THR A 725 26.16 30.44 -30.77
N GLN A 726 24.85 30.69 -30.83
CA GLN A 726 24.32 31.85 -31.54
C GLN A 726 23.40 32.67 -30.62
N ASN A 727 23.50 33.99 -30.74
CA ASN A 727 22.69 34.96 -29.99
C ASN A 727 21.43 35.32 -30.78
N ILE A 728 20.33 35.59 -30.08
CA ILE A 728 19.30 36.54 -30.54
C ILE A 728 19.11 37.56 -29.42
N SER A 729 18.97 38.83 -29.78
CA SER A 729 18.98 39.97 -28.84
C SER A 729 17.69 40.80 -28.91
N GLY A 730 17.29 41.34 -27.76
CA GLY A 730 16.17 42.27 -27.56
C GLY A 730 16.14 42.67 -26.07
N VAL A 731 16.43 43.92 -25.67
CA VAL A 731 15.59 45.14 -25.84
C VAL A 731 14.31 45.01 -24.99
N GLN A 732 14.02 45.81 -23.96
CA GLN A 732 14.61 47.12 -23.57
C GLN A 732 14.62 47.41 -22.04
N THR A 733 15.39 48.43 -21.65
CA THR A 733 15.68 48.86 -20.26
C THR A 733 14.65 49.82 -19.66
N ARG A 734 14.37 49.71 -18.34
CA ARG A 734 14.03 50.80 -17.38
C ARG A 734 13.92 50.20 -15.96
N GLN A 735 14.28 50.84 -14.84
CA GLN A 735 15.24 51.91 -14.55
C GLN A 735 15.42 51.97 -13.02
N MET A 736 16.65 52.13 -12.50
CA MET A 736 16.89 52.44 -11.07
C MET A 736 17.46 53.85 -10.92
N GLN A 737 17.03 54.59 -9.89
CA GLN A 737 17.71 55.76 -9.33
C GLN A 737 17.36 55.89 -7.83
N SER A 738 18.19 56.46 -6.94
CA SER A 738 19.66 56.66 -6.94
C SER A 738 20.12 57.09 -5.51
N PHE A 739 21.23 57.86 -5.39
CA PHE A 739 21.89 58.39 -4.17
C PHE A 739 22.70 57.33 -3.37
N LYS A 740 24.05 57.44 -3.23
CA LYS A 740 24.93 58.46 -2.57
C LYS A 740 24.86 58.37 -1.02
N LYS A 741 25.94 58.46 -0.22
CA LYS A 741 27.42 58.60 -0.41
C LYS A 741 28.10 57.77 0.76
N ARG A 742 29.41 57.73 1.11
CA ARG A 742 30.64 58.51 0.83
C ARG A 742 31.93 57.64 1.00
N GLU A 743 33.07 58.18 0.58
CA GLU A 743 34.50 57.99 1.00
C GLU A 743 34.78 57.52 2.45
N SER A 744 35.99 57.07 2.87
CA SER A 744 37.27 56.53 2.26
C SER A 744 38.24 56.19 3.44
N ASP A 745 39.55 55.88 3.39
CA ASP A 745 40.61 55.65 2.37
C ASP A 745 41.78 54.83 3.01
N ARG A 746 42.71 54.24 2.20
CA ARG A 746 44.11 53.77 2.56
C ARG A 746 44.25 52.66 3.64
N LYS A 747 45.32 51.83 3.77
CA LYS A 747 46.53 51.31 3.02
C LYS A 747 47.02 50.04 3.84
N ASP A 748 48.02 49.18 3.56
CA ASP A 748 49.08 48.97 2.54
C ASP A 748 49.42 47.43 2.43
N GLN A 749 50.30 46.83 1.60
CA GLN A 749 51.77 46.92 1.25
C GLN A 749 52.73 46.64 2.44
N GLU A 750 53.80 45.82 2.36
CA GLU A 750 54.59 45.14 1.28
C GLU A 750 55.01 43.69 1.72
N SER A 751 55.32 42.68 0.86
CA SER A 751 56.54 42.34 0.07
C SER A 751 57.79 41.89 0.90
N SER A 752 58.74 41.04 0.47
CA SER A 752 58.95 40.18 -0.73
C SER A 752 60.16 39.20 -0.55
N ALA A 753 60.24 38.10 -1.34
CA ALA A 753 61.44 37.28 -1.72
C ALA A 753 62.40 36.71 -0.62
N ALA A 754 63.21 35.64 -0.78
CA ALA A 754 63.33 34.41 -1.62
C ALA A 754 64.38 33.48 -0.88
N GLU A 755 65.06 32.42 -1.36
CA GLU A 755 65.16 31.63 -2.60
C GLU A 755 65.87 30.26 -2.35
N ALA A 756 66.14 29.46 -3.40
CA ALA A 756 67.03 28.27 -3.49
C ALA A 756 66.65 26.96 -2.75
N SER A 757 67.18 25.82 -3.25
CA SER A 757 66.77 24.42 -2.91
C SER A 757 67.94 23.59 -2.34
N PRO A 758 67.68 22.44 -1.67
CA PRO A 758 67.61 21.17 -2.40
C PRO A 758 66.46 20.23 -1.94
N ILE A 759 66.43 19.00 -2.49
CA ILE A 759 65.32 18.04 -2.36
C ILE A 759 65.32 17.32 -1.00
N ASP A 760 64.17 17.31 -0.32
CA ASP A 760 63.84 16.39 0.78
C ASP A 760 62.39 15.87 0.62
N LYS A 761 62.05 14.75 1.30
CA LYS A 761 60.76 14.04 1.22
C LYS A 761 59.65 14.75 2.01
N GLY A 762 59.40 16.01 1.67
CA GLY A 762 58.39 16.88 2.29
C GLY A 762 56.97 16.66 1.75
N GLN A 763 56.02 16.60 2.68
CA GLN A 763 54.57 16.54 2.49
C GLN A 763 54.03 17.28 1.24
N ALA A 764 53.25 16.58 0.41
CA ALA A 764 52.29 17.22 -0.48
C ALA A 764 51.19 17.87 0.37
N LYS A 765 51.38 19.15 0.74
CA LYS A 765 50.32 19.99 1.32
C LYS A 765 49.27 20.25 0.24
N ASP A 766 48.21 19.47 0.30
CA ASP A 766 47.00 19.69 -0.47
C ASP A 766 46.50 21.12 -0.20
N LYS A 767 46.47 21.96 -1.23
CA LYS A 767 46.06 23.37 -1.10
C LYS A 767 44.54 23.38 -1.06
N ASP A 768 43.98 23.65 0.12
CA ASP A 768 42.53 23.74 0.34
C ASP A 768 41.86 24.70 -0.66
N GLN A 769 41.32 24.14 -1.75
CA GLN A 769 40.82 24.89 -2.89
C GLN A 769 39.58 25.71 -2.48
N ASN A 770 39.48 26.92 -3.00
CA ASN A 770 38.33 27.78 -2.76
C ASN A 770 37.15 27.39 -3.67
N LEU A 771 36.15 26.71 -3.09
CA LEU A 771 34.90 26.38 -3.77
C LEU A 771 34.06 27.63 -4.04
N VAL A 772 33.43 27.69 -5.22
CA VAL A 772 32.47 28.74 -5.58
C VAL A 772 31.05 28.25 -5.28
N LEU A 773 30.40 28.92 -4.32
CA LEU A 773 29.14 28.50 -3.69
C LEU A 773 28.04 29.56 -3.87
N THR A 774 26.83 29.14 -4.18
CA THR A 774 25.60 29.90 -3.91
C THR A 774 25.14 29.57 -2.49
N ILE A 775 24.75 30.59 -1.70
CA ILE A 775 24.00 30.40 -0.45
C ILE A 775 22.63 31.07 -0.50
N LYS A 776 21.65 30.41 0.12
CA LYS A 776 20.36 31.00 0.52
C LYS A 776 20.39 31.26 2.02
N ILE A 777 19.83 32.37 2.46
CA ILE A 777 19.87 32.82 3.86
C ILE A 777 18.47 33.17 4.39
N LYS A 778 18.32 33.22 5.72
CA LYS A 778 17.07 33.50 6.43
C LYS A 778 16.63 34.97 6.41
N THR A 779 17.47 35.88 5.92
CA THR A 779 17.26 37.33 5.93
C THR A 779 17.38 37.91 4.53
N ALA A 780 16.64 38.98 4.21
CA ALA A 780 16.59 39.53 2.85
C ALA A 780 17.95 40.06 2.34
N THR A 781 18.87 40.43 3.24
CA THR A 781 20.25 40.83 2.94
C THR A 781 21.22 40.38 4.03
N LEU A 782 22.52 40.30 3.72
CA LEU A 782 23.56 39.96 4.70
C LEU A 782 23.87 41.15 5.62
N THR A 783 23.46 41.04 6.89
CA THR A 783 23.79 41.98 7.97
C THR A 783 25.30 42.07 8.23
N ALA A 784 25.75 43.13 8.93
CA ALA A 784 27.16 43.27 9.32
C ALA A 784 27.66 42.09 10.19
N LYS A 785 26.83 41.57 11.10
CA LYS A 785 27.12 40.36 11.90
C LYS A 785 27.38 39.15 10.99
N ASN A 786 26.49 38.94 10.00
CA ASN A 786 26.56 37.79 9.10
C ASN A 786 27.76 37.92 8.14
N LYS A 787 28.07 39.13 7.64
CA LYS A 787 29.28 39.41 6.85
C LYS A 787 30.57 39.13 7.65
N LYS A 788 30.60 39.50 8.94
CA LYS A 788 31.75 39.18 9.82
C LYS A 788 31.90 37.67 10.06
N ALA A 789 30.80 36.95 10.26
CA ALA A 789 30.81 35.49 10.40
C ALA A 789 31.31 34.79 9.13
N LEU A 790 30.85 35.19 7.95
CA LEU A 790 31.35 34.67 6.67
C LEU A 790 32.86 34.94 6.50
N LYS A 791 33.32 36.18 6.73
CA LYS A 791 34.75 36.52 6.62
C LYS A 791 35.62 35.73 7.59
N ALA A 792 35.12 35.40 8.79
CA ALA A 792 35.83 34.55 9.75
C ALA A 792 36.06 33.10 9.28
N LEU A 793 35.28 32.63 8.31
CA LEU A 793 35.49 31.33 7.64
C LEU A 793 36.37 31.43 6.38
N GLY A 794 36.99 32.59 6.12
CA GLY A 794 37.71 32.88 4.88
C GLY A 794 36.81 33.15 3.68
N ALA A 795 35.48 33.28 3.87
CA ALA A 795 34.56 33.46 2.76
C ALA A 795 34.68 34.84 2.12
N THR A 796 34.93 34.88 0.81
CA THR A 796 34.94 36.09 -0.01
C THR A 796 33.64 36.17 -0.80
N ILE A 797 32.83 37.20 -0.57
CA ILE A 797 31.53 37.36 -1.23
C ILE A 797 31.76 37.88 -2.66
N ILE A 798 31.33 37.11 -3.66
CA ILE A 798 31.49 37.40 -5.09
C ILE A 798 30.36 38.32 -5.57
N SER A 799 29.11 38.02 -5.20
CA SER A 799 27.95 38.85 -5.56
C SER A 799 26.79 38.72 -4.57
N GLN A 800 25.96 39.76 -4.48
CA GLN A 800 24.75 39.80 -3.66
C GLN A 800 23.55 40.17 -4.54
N GLY A 801 22.74 39.18 -4.93
CA GLY A 801 21.52 39.37 -5.73
C GLY A 801 20.32 38.65 -5.09
N LYS A 802 19.44 38.07 -5.91
CA LYS A 802 18.39 37.13 -5.42
C LYS A 802 18.98 35.91 -4.70
N GLU A 803 20.21 35.57 -5.03
CA GLU A 803 21.06 34.60 -4.33
C GLU A 803 22.41 35.27 -4.01
N ILE A 804 23.15 34.75 -3.04
CA ILE A 804 24.49 35.26 -2.69
C ILE A 804 25.53 34.26 -3.18
N LYS A 805 26.46 34.71 -4.03
CA LYS A 805 27.63 33.90 -4.42
C LYS A 805 28.83 34.25 -3.56
N LEU A 806 29.58 33.24 -3.12
CA LEU A 806 30.81 33.39 -2.36
C LEU A 806 31.85 32.33 -2.74
N SER A 807 33.11 32.67 -2.53
CA SER A 807 34.28 31.79 -2.60
C SER A 807 34.68 31.40 -1.18
N LEU A 808 34.91 30.10 -0.91
CA LEU A 808 35.20 29.57 0.43
C LEU A 808 36.19 28.39 0.36
N PRO A 809 37.21 28.30 1.23
CA PRO A 809 38.07 27.12 1.32
C PRO A 809 37.26 25.84 1.56
N ALA A 810 37.54 24.75 0.84
CA ALA A 810 36.74 23.53 0.87
C ALA A 810 36.60 22.93 2.27
N SER A 811 37.66 22.96 3.10
CA SER A 811 37.63 22.53 4.50
C SER A 811 36.57 23.26 5.34
N LYS A 812 36.28 24.52 4.99
CA LYS A 812 35.33 25.39 5.71
C LYS A 812 33.88 25.22 5.28
N LEU A 813 33.58 24.41 4.26
CA LEU A 813 32.21 24.11 3.82
C LEU A 813 31.32 23.57 4.96
N LYS A 814 31.89 22.73 5.84
CA LYS A 814 31.19 22.18 7.03
C LYS A 814 31.00 23.21 8.16
N GLU A 815 31.76 24.31 8.17
CA GLU A 815 31.59 25.41 9.12
C GLU A 815 30.58 26.43 8.58
N LEU A 816 30.57 26.70 7.27
CA LEU A 816 29.55 27.52 6.61
C LEU A 816 28.14 26.96 6.88
N ALA A 817 27.95 25.65 6.72
CA ALA A 817 26.67 24.99 6.96
C ALA A 817 26.18 25.03 8.42
N LYS A 818 27.03 25.42 9.39
CA LYS A 818 26.67 25.58 10.81
C LYS A 818 26.23 27.00 11.17
N LEU A 819 26.37 27.97 10.27
CA LEU A 819 25.96 29.35 10.55
C LEU A 819 24.43 29.46 10.57
N ASP A 820 23.89 29.93 11.69
CA ASP A 820 22.46 29.98 12.03
C ASP A 820 21.56 30.67 10.99
N PHE A 821 22.10 31.63 10.24
CA PHE A 821 21.39 32.38 9.19
C PHE A 821 21.39 31.71 7.79
N ILE A 822 22.12 30.61 7.58
CA ILE A 822 22.11 29.85 6.31
C ILE A 822 20.83 29.00 6.24
N VAL A 823 20.30 28.84 5.02
CA VAL A 823 19.14 27.98 4.69
C VAL A 823 19.55 26.84 3.77
N SER A 824 20.38 27.13 2.77
CA SER A 824 20.99 26.12 1.90
C SER A 824 22.30 26.62 1.31
N VAL A 825 23.15 25.67 0.93
CA VAL A 825 24.40 25.90 0.19
C VAL A 825 24.35 25.02 -1.06
N LYS A 826 24.66 25.60 -2.22
CA LYS A 826 24.76 24.89 -3.51
C LYS A 826 26.13 25.17 -4.11
N LEU A 827 26.90 24.12 -4.35
CA LEU A 827 28.14 24.21 -5.14
C LEU A 827 27.78 24.63 -6.57
N ILE A 828 28.49 25.63 -7.11
CA ILE A 828 28.27 26.09 -8.49
C ILE A 828 29.16 25.27 -9.43
N GLU A 829 30.45 25.20 -9.12
CA GLU A 829 31.49 24.56 -9.92
C GLU A 829 32.59 24.00 -9.01
N LYS A 830 33.43 23.14 -9.58
CA LYS A 830 34.58 22.52 -8.94
C LYS A 830 35.74 22.54 -9.95
N GLU A 831 36.88 23.10 -9.56
CA GLU A 831 38.17 22.89 -10.23
C GLU A 831 38.77 21.52 -9.84
#